data_AF-A0A6P8I5E2-F1
#
_entry.id   AF-A0A6P8I5E2-F1
#
_cell.length_a   1.000
_cell.length_b   1.000
_cell.length_c   1.000
_cell.angle_alpha   90.00
_cell.angle_beta   90.00
_cell.angle_gamma   90.00
#
_symmetry.space_group_name_H-M   'P 1'
#
loop_
_entity.id
_entity.type
_entity.pdbx_description
1 polymer ?
#
loop_
_entity_poly.entity_id
_entity_poly.type
_entity_poly.pdbx_seq_one_letter_code
_entity_poly.pdbx_strand_id
1 'polypeptide(L)'
;MAKMKSKNMSVRAVFTLLGGLIVGFSVALMLRHHLLPMPTRRCHINFKSDLRPRSISKELGNRKLIFIGVMTAEKFLNTRAKAVYETWGKKVPGRLEFFSSVGSKENPSLPVVSLQGVDDSYPPQRKSMMMLKYMHDHYIDHYEWFMRSDDDVYVRSDKLANFLLSLNSSEDIYLGQAGTGTKGEKGLLGLGYGDNFCMGGPGVIMSRSVLKKVVPHVEYCLKNLVTNHEDVEVGRCIKKFVGVSCTWSFEMQAIFYHNQSRNQAFHGNLDTKSVRKAITLHPIKNPPYMYRLHSHFMSLDVQNLQHKAVKLQRGLRNMDILLNASRGPLTDDQKVRLQDIKDFHSQLHHNHISSWDMFTATKFYSDVTLQPPETGMRDPLKEGLNHVLGQTMGLINEEARNVLHRSLEFKKLNHGYIRVHPLYGAQYMMDMLMKYHRHLGHNRRRMTVHVRHHAYLQQPFGNLVYHSEPAIETFPTVHFTLPLAGRYNTFVRFMENFEKVCLKSQENVKLLVVYFPSIEAPNKHKTLIERYQKLYPEAELLWIEALGDFSRGLGLTLGANQFDKTSLLFFCDVDLLFDGEFLNRCRGNTKLGKQVYYPMVFSQFDPNATYPNPQSINHFNLGKNAGFWRTYAFGIVCMYQNDLNTVGGFDTTIRGWGLEDVELYEKFIKHDEIDVFRAADPGLIHVYHPVLCDPHLVDRQWQMCQSSKAAGFASQSTTLKLLISKGFVES
;
A
#
# COMPACT_ATOMS: atom_id res chain seq x y z
N MET A 1 -32.85 -19.79 71.47
CA MET A 1 -33.18 -21.19 71.83
C MET A 1 -34.21 -21.73 70.83
N ALA A 2 -33.79 -22.52 69.84
CA ALA A 2 -34.66 -23.39 69.06
C ALA A 2 -33.77 -24.48 68.42
N LYS A 3 -33.76 -25.68 69.01
CA LYS A 3 -33.07 -26.87 68.51
C LYS A 3 -33.75 -27.36 67.23
N MET A 4 -33.07 -27.29 66.08
CA MET A 4 -33.51 -27.97 64.86
C MET A 4 -33.15 -29.45 64.96
N LYS A 5 -34.15 -30.31 65.17
CA LYS A 5 -34.01 -31.77 65.22
C LYS A 5 -33.64 -32.31 63.83
N SER A 6 -32.50 -33.00 63.75
CA SER A 6 -32.18 -33.91 62.64
C SER A 6 -33.23 -35.02 62.57
N LYS A 7 -33.96 -35.12 61.44
CA LYS A 7 -34.76 -36.30 61.12
C LYS A 7 -33.88 -37.26 60.32
N ASN A 8 -33.32 -38.26 60.99
CA ASN A 8 -32.69 -39.39 60.32
C ASN A 8 -33.75 -40.10 59.46
N MET A 9 -33.55 -40.12 58.14
CA MET A 9 -34.31 -40.97 57.23
C MET A 9 -34.10 -42.43 57.64
N SER A 10 -35.19 -43.12 57.96
CA SER A 10 -35.16 -44.56 58.26
C SER A 10 -34.58 -45.31 57.06
N VAL A 11 -33.74 -46.32 57.33
CA VAL A 11 -33.12 -47.20 56.34
C VAL A 11 -34.16 -47.79 55.37
N ARG A 12 -35.40 -48.02 55.84
CA ARG A 12 -36.54 -48.43 55.00
C ARG A 12 -36.93 -47.41 53.91
N ALA A 13 -36.81 -46.11 54.19
CA ALA A 13 -37.11 -45.04 53.22
C ALA A 13 -36.04 -44.97 52.12
N VAL A 14 -34.79 -45.29 52.44
CA VAL A 14 -33.69 -45.35 51.46
C VAL A 14 -33.86 -46.56 50.53
N PHE A 15 -34.19 -47.74 51.08
CA PHE A 15 -34.41 -48.94 50.28
C PHE A 15 -35.66 -48.84 49.38
N THR A 16 -36.72 -48.17 49.83
CA THR A 16 -37.91 -47.93 49.01
C THR A 16 -37.65 -46.91 47.90
N LEU A 17 -36.84 -45.88 48.15
CA LEU A 17 -36.42 -44.92 47.13
C LEU A 17 -35.51 -45.57 46.06
N LEU A 18 -34.54 -46.38 46.49
CA LEU A 18 -33.65 -47.13 45.59
C LEU A 18 -34.42 -48.19 44.80
N GLY A 19 -35.32 -48.92 45.45
CA GLY A 19 -36.21 -49.87 44.78
C GLY A 19 -37.10 -49.20 43.73
N GLY A 20 -37.69 -48.05 44.06
CA GLY A 20 -38.49 -47.25 43.13
C GLY A 20 -37.68 -46.72 41.94
N LEU A 21 -36.44 -46.29 42.16
CA LEU A 21 -35.53 -45.86 41.09
C LEU A 21 -35.13 -47.01 40.16
N ILE A 22 -34.83 -48.19 40.70
CA ILE A 22 -34.45 -49.36 39.91
C ILE A 22 -35.63 -49.86 39.07
N VAL A 23 -36.82 -49.94 39.66
CA VAL A 23 -38.04 -50.33 38.95
C VAL A 23 -38.39 -49.29 37.88
N GLY A 24 -38.36 -48.00 38.22
CA GLY A 24 -38.63 -46.92 37.27
C GLY A 24 -37.65 -46.89 36.10
N PHE A 25 -36.36 -47.10 36.36
CA PHE A 25 -35.33 -47.19 35.32
C PHE A 25 -35.50 -48.43 34.43
N SER A 26 -35.90 -49.57 35.02
CA SER A 26 -36.13 -50.82 34.29
C SER A 26 -37.36 -50.73 33.39
N VAL A 27 -38.46 -50.15 33.89
CA VAL A 27 -39.68 -49.89 33.10
C VAL A 27 -39.41 -48.89 31.98
N ALA A 28 -38.64 -47.83 32.24
CA ALA A 28 -38.25 -46.87 31.20
C ALA A 28 -37.36 -47.48 30.10
N LEU A 29 -36.44 -48.38 30.47
CA LEU A 29 -35.62 -49.14 29.51
C LEU A 29 -36.48 -50.10 28.68
N MET A 30 -37.43 -50.79 29.31
CA MET A 30 -38.33 -51.72 28.61
C MET A 30 -39.26 -50.99 27.65
N LEU A 31 -39.84 -49.85 28.06
CA LEU A 31 -40.64 -48.97 27.19
C LEU A 31 -39.80 -48.42 26.04
N ARG A 32 -38.55 -48.01 26.29
CA ARG A 32 -37.62 -47.57 25.24
C ARG A 32 -37.27 -48.68 24.25
N HIS A 33 -37.19 -49.93 24.70
CA HIS A 33 -36.84 -51.07 23.84
C HIS A 33 -38.01 -51.55 22.98
N HIS A 34 -39.26 -51.43 23.45
CA HIS A 34 -40.43 -51.95 22.75
C HIS A 34 -41.31 -50.91 22.04
N LEU A 35 -41.31 -49.63 22.45
CA LEU A 35 -42.17 -48.59 21.84
C LEU A 35 -41.43 -47.62 20.91
N LEU A 36 -40.09 -47.63 20.91
CA LEU A 36 -39.28 -46.80 20.00
C LEU A 36 -38.41 -47.72 19.14
N PRO A 37 -38.76 -48.00 17.88
CA PRO A 37 -37.88 -48.71 16.97
C PRO A 37 -36.69 -47.80 16.65
N MET A 38 -35.61 -47.92 17.43
CA MET A 38 -34.31 -47.39 17.05
C MET A 38 -33.67 -48.38 16.09
N PRO A 39 -33.49 -48.04 14.80
CA PRO A 39 -32.71 -48.89 13.91
C PRO A 39 -31.28 -48.93 14.46
N THR A 40 -30.77 -50.13 14.69
CA THR A 40 -29.36 -50.41 14.95
C THR A 40 -28.55 -50.09 13.69
N ARG A 41 -28.37 -48.80 13.39
CA ARG A 41 -27.30 -48.37 12.50
C ARG A 41 -26.00 -48.48 13.27
N ARG A 42 -25.31 -49.63 13.12
CA ARG A 42 -23.84 -49.62 13.06
C ARG A 42 -23.45 -48.39 12.25
N CYS A 43 -22.57 -47.55 12.80
CA CYS A 43 -21.95 -46.48 12.03
C CYS A 43 -21.08 -47.08 10.93
N HIS A 44 -21.69 -47.52 9.83
CA HIS A 44 -21.12 -47.24 8.55
C HIS A 44 -21.16 -45.73 8.43
N ILE A 45 -19.98 -45.11 8.45
CA ILE A 45 -19.80 -43.77 7.91
C ILE A 45 -20.04 -43.91 6.41
N ASN A 46 -21.31 -44.03 6.01
CA ASN A 46 -21.72 -43.57 4.71
C ASN A 46 -21.64 -42.06 4.84
N PHE A 47 -20.51 -41.50 4.42
CA PHE A 47 -20.55 -40.21 3.75
C PHE A 47 -21.61 -40.38 2.65
N LYS A 48 -22.86 -40.02 2.94
CA LYS A 48 -23.62 -39.29 1.94
C LYS A 48 -22.91 -37.95 1.82
N SER A 49 -21.79 -37.98 1.12
CA SER A 49 -21.59 -36.91 0.19
C SER A 49 -22.87 -36.86 -0.63
N ASP A 50 -23.61 -35.76 -0.57
CA ASP A 50 -24.32 -35.30 -1.76
C ASP A 50 -23.26 -34.90 -2.79
N LEU A 51 -22.39 -35.86 -3.16
CA LEU A 51 -21.63 -35.84 -4.38
C LEU A 51 -22.71 -35.87 -5.44
N ARG A 52 -22.77 -34.76 -6.19
CA ARG A 52 -23.54 -34.61 -7.42
C ARG A 52 -23.70 -35.97 -8.11
N PRO A 53 -24.92 -36.42 -8.43
CA PRO A 53 -25.13 -37.60 -9.25
C PRO A 53 -24.28 -37.47 -10.53
N ARG A 54 -23.36 -38.42 -10.75
CA ARG A 54 -22.52 -38.53 -11.96
C ARG A 54 -23.34 -38.57 -13.28
N SER A 55 -24.66 -38.77 -13.22
CA SER A 55 -25.51 -38.73 -14.41
C SER A 55 -25.84 -37.31 -14.88
N ILE A 56 -25.89 -36.31 -13.99
CA ILE A 56 -26.09 -34.89 -14.37
C ILE A 56 -24.78 -34.25 -14.88
N SER A 57 -23.61 -34.71 -14.44
CA SER A 57 -22.32 -34.25 -15.00
C SER A 57 -22.16 -34.57 -16.50
N LYS A 58 -22.93 -35.52 -17.04
CA LYS A 58 -22.97 -35.81 -18.47
C LYS A 58 -23.81 -34.81 -19.27
N GLU A 59 -24.79 -34.14 -18.66
CA GLU A 59 -25.52 -32.99 -19.24
C GLU A 59 -24.84 -31.64 -18.96
N LEU A 60 -24.08 -31.50 -17.86
CA LEU A 60 -23.33 -30.30 -17.50
C LEU A 60 -21.96 -30.19 -18.19
N GLY A 61 -21.44 -31.27 -18.79
CA GLY A 61 -20.09 -31.32 -19.36
C GLY A 61 -19.79 -30.34 -20.50
N ASN A 62 -20.79 -29.60 -21.00
CA ASN A 62 -20.65 -28.65 -22.10
C ASN A 62 -20.89 -27.17 -21.71
N ARG A 63 -21.31 -26.88 -20.47
CA ARG A 63 -21.66 -25.50 -20.04
C ARG A 63 -20.51 -24.84 -19.27
N LYS A 64 -20.29 -23.55 -19.52
CA LYS A 64 -19.34 -22.72 -18.77
C LYS A 64 -20.02 -22.16 -17.51
N LEU A 65 -19.22 -21.75 -16.51
CA LEU A 65 -19.76 -21.41 -15.19
C LEU A 65 -20.64 -20.14 -15.23
N ILE A 66 -20.13 -19.01 -15.72
CA ILE A 66 -20.83 -17.73 -15.65
C ILE A 66 -20.66 -16.87 -16.90
N PHE A 67 -21.74 -16.21 -17.32
CA PHE A 67 -21.70 -15.10 -18.27
C PHE A 67 -21.93 -13.79 -17.52
N ILE A 68 -21.03 -12.81 -17.68
CA ILE A 68 -21.12 -11.50 -17.02
C ILE A 68 -21.38 -10.42 -18.06
N GLY A 69 -22.55 -9.79 -17.99
CA GLY A 69 -22.87 -8.57 -18.72
C GLY A 69 -22.53 -7.33 -17.90
N VAL A 70 -21.59 -6.54 -18.38
CA VAL A 70 -21.21 -5.26 -17.78
C VAL A 70 -21.90 -4.13 -18.53
N MET A 71 -22.83 -3.47 -17.86
CA MET A 71 -23.53 -2.31 -18.42
C MET A 71 -22.63 -1.08 -18.35
N THR A 72 -22.49 -0.39 -19.49
CA THR A 72 -21.67 0.83 -19.59
C THR A 72 -22.29 1.82 -20.60
N ALA A 73 -21.56 2.89 -20.90
CA ALA A 73 -21.91 3.92 -21.88
C ALA A 73 -20.71 4.19 -22.78
N GLU A 74 -20.95 4.76 -23.97
CA GLU A 74 -19.89 4.99 -24.97
C GLU A 74 -18.71 5.77 -24.39
N LYS A 75 -19.00 6.83 -23.62
CA LYS A 75 -18.00 7.67 -22.96
C LYS A 75 -17.11 6.94 -21.95
N PHE A 76 -17.52 5.78 -21.46
CA PHE A 76 -16.79 5.01 -20.44
C PHE A 76 -16.05 3.80 -21.01
N LEU A 77 -16.19 3.50 -22.30
CA LEU A 77 -15.51 2.37 -22.93
C LEU A 77 -13.98 2.46 -22.80
N ASN A 78 -13.41 3.62 -23.14
CA ASN A 78 -11.97 3.84 -23.11
C ASN A 78 -11.40 4.10 -21.71
N THR A 79 -12.25 4.20 -20.69
CA THR A 79 -11.84 4.52 -19.31
C THR A 79 -12.21 3.38 -18.35
N ARG A 80 -13.45 3.32 -17.86
CA ARG A 80 -13.89 2.35 -16.86
C ARG A 80 -13.99 0.93 -17.40
N ALA A 81 -14.60 0.75 -18.58
CA ALA A 81 -14.74 -0.57 -19.18
C ALA A 81 -13.37 -1.18 -19.50
N LYS A 82 -12.45 -0.37 -20.05
CA LYS A 82 -11.06 -0.76 -20.24
C LYS A 82 -10.40 -1.22 -18.94
N ALA A 83 -10.54 -0.46 -17.85
CA ALA A 83 -9.98 -0.84 -16.56
C ALA A 83 -10.60 -2.12 -15.98
N VAL A 84 -11.91 -2.33 -16.12
CA VAL A 84 -12.59 -3.58 -15.75
C VAL A 84 -11.98 -4.76 -16.52
N TYR A 85 -11.83 -4.63 -17.84
CA TYR A 85 -11.32 -5.70 -18.69
C TYR A 85 -9.85 -6.03 -18.41
N GLU A 86 -8.99 -5.02 -18.29
CA GLU A 86 -7.56 -5.19 -18.02
C GLU A 86 -7.27 -5.75 -16.63
N THR A 87 -8.18 -5.57 -15.67
CA THR A 87 -8.03 -6.08 -14.30
C THR A 87 -8.72 -7.44 -14.12
N TRP A 88 -9.94 -7.45 -13.58
CA TRP A 88 -10.62 -8.69 -13.20
C TRP A 88 -11.34 -9.38 -14.36
N GLY A 89 -11.72 -8.64 -15.40
CA GLY A 89 -12.56 -9.14 -16.49
C GLY A 89 -11.93 -10.28 -17.29
N LYS A 90 -10.61 -10.27 -17.51
CA LYS A 90 -9.87 -11.35 -18.20
C LYS A 90 -9.82 -12.68 -17.43
N LYS A 91 -10.00 -12.65 -16.10
CA LYS A 91 -9.88 -13.83 -15.22
C LYS A 91 -11.23 -14.47 -14.89
N VAL A 92 -12.31 -14.02 -15.51
CA VAL A 92 -13.66 -14.56 -15.26
C VAL A 92 -13.73 -16.02 -15.71
N PRO A 93 -14.28 -16.95 -14.90
CA PRO A 93 -14.43 -18.37 -15.23
C PRO A 93 -15.57 -18.60 -16.24
N GLY A 94 -15.52 -17.93 -17.40
CA GLY A 94 -16.59 -17.93 -18.38
C GLY A 94 -16.39 -16.86 -19.44
N ARG A 95 -17.38 -15.99 -19.65
CA ARG A 95 -17.32 -14.89 -20.62
C ARG A 95 -17.81 -13.59 -20.00
N LEU A 96 -17.20 -12.49 -20.41
CA LEU A 96 -17.58 -11.13 -20.04
C LEU A 96 -17.74 -10.30 -21.31
N GLU A 97 -18.85 -9.57 -21.38
CA GLU A 97 -19.14 -8.62 -22.46
C GLU A 97 -19.64 -7.29 -21.90
N PHE A 98 -19.30 -6.21 -22.59
CA PHE A 98 -19.73 -4.86 -22.26
C PHE A 98 -20.93 -4.47 -23.11
N PHE A 99 -21.99 -3.97 -22.48
CA PHE A 99 -23.22 -3.59 -23.15
C PHE A 99 -23.36 -2.08 -23.20
N SER A 100 -23.43 -1.53 -24.40
CA SER A 100 -23.50 -0.09 -24.68
C SER A 100 -24.61 0.25 -25.69
N SER A 101 -24.84 1.54 -25.93
CA SER A 101 -25.90 2.07 -26.81
C SER A 101 -25.66 1.87 -28.31
N VAL A 102 -26.73 1.99 -29.11
CA VAL A 102 -26.68 1.98 -30.59
C VAL A 102 -25.87 3.18 -31.09
N GLY A 103 -24.68 2.92 -31.63
CA GLY A 103 -23.75 3.97 -32.08
C GLY A 103 -22.39 3.91 -31.37
N SER A 104 -22.25 3.02 -30.38
CA SER A 104 -20.96 2.76 -29.75
C SER A 104 -19.98 2.16 -30.76
N LYS A 105 -18.79 2.76 -30.91
CA LYS A 105 -17.82 2.29 -31.90
C LYS A 105 -17.26 0.93 -31.48
N GLU A 106 -17.14 0.03 -32.44
CA GLU A 106 -16.42 -1.23 -32.21
C GLU A 106 -15.00 -0.93 -31.73
N ASN A 107 -14.66 -1.47 -30.57
CA ASN A 107 -13.34 -1.32 -29.99
C ASN A 107 -12.62 -2.67 -30.09
N PRO A 108 -11.54 -2.80 -30.90
CA PRO A 108 -10.81 -4.06 -31.04
C PRO A 108 -10.25 -4.60 -29.71
N SER A 109 -10.10 -3.74 -28.70
CA SER A 109 -9.53 -4.09 -27.40
C SER A 109 -10.55 -4.58 -26.38
N LEU A 110 -11.86 -4.46 -26.64
CA LEU A 110 -12.92 -4.78 -25.68
C LEU A 110 -14.05 -5.58 -26.34
N PRO A 111 -14.59 -6.63 -25.67
CA PRO A 111 -15.77 -7.35 -26.15
C PRO A 111 -17.03 -6.53 -25.92
N VAL A 112 -17.34 -5.59 -26.82
CA VAL A 112 -18.49 -4.68 -26.73
C VAL A 112 -19.66 -5.18 -27.58
N VAL A 113 -20.86 -5.15 -27.01
CA VAL A 113 -22.14 -5.43 -27.66
C VAL A 113 -22.97 -4.15 -27.64
N SER A 114 -23.27 -3.63 -28.83
CA SER A 114 -24.16 -2.47 -29.02
C SER A 114 -25.61 -2.95 -29.10
N LEU A 115 -26.42 -2.62 -28.10
CA LEU A 115 -27.82 -3.07 -28.01
C LEU A 115 -28.74 -2.24 -28.89
N GLN A 116 -29.39 -2.87 -29.88
CA GLN A 116 -30.35 -2.22 -30.77
C GLN A 116 -31.55 -1.60 -30.02
N GLY A 117 -31.91 -0.37 -30.38
CA GLY A 117 -33.03 0.37 -29.77
C GLY A 117 -32.81 0.82 -28.32
N VAL A 118 -31.55 0.93 -27.88
CA VAL A 118 -31.16 1.36 -26.53
C VAL A 118 -30.18 2.54 -26.61
N ASP A 119 -30.40 3.56 -25.76
CA ASP A 119 -29.51 4.71 -25.61
C ASP A 119 -28.77 4.71 -24.26
N ASP A 120 -27.92 5.72 -24.03
CA ASP A 120 -27.19 5.93 -22.78
C ASP A 120 -27.94 6.83 -21.77
N SER A 121 -29.25 7.04 -21.98
CA SER A 121 -30.05 7.92 -21.12
C SER A 121 -30.35 7.26 -19.77
N TYR A 122 -30.53 8.11 -18.75
CA TYR A 122 -31.02 7.70 -17.44
C TYR A 122 -32.53 7.94 -17.38
N PRO A 123 -33.33 7.01 -16.82
CA PRO A 123 -32.93 5.75 -16.17
C PRO A 123 -32.68 4.57 -17.13
N PRO A 124 -31.76 3.64 -16.79
CA PRO A 124 -31.28 2.62 -17.74
C PRO A 124 -32.11 1.32 -17.74
N GLN A 125 -33.41 1.34 -17.38
CA GLN A 125 -34.19 0.10 -17.23
C GLN A 125 -34.27 -0.67 -18.55
N ARG A 126 -34.45 0.05 -19.67
CA ARG A 126 -34.48 -0.55 -21.01
C ARG A 126 -33.15 -1.23 -21.33
N LYS A 127 -32.03 -0.57 -21.04
CA LYS A 127 -30.70 -1.13 -21.30
C LYS A 127 -30.46 -2.44 -20.54
N SER A 128 -30.75 -2.46 -19.24
CA SER A 128 -30.54 -3.67 -18.43
C SER A 128 -31.44 -4.82 -18.86
N MET A 129 -32.73 -4.57 -19.11
CA MET A 129 -33.66 -5.60 -19.58
C MET A 129 -33.28 -6.15 -20.96
N MET A 130 -32.85 -5.27 -21.88
CA MET A 130 -32.38 -5.69 -23.20
C MET A 130 -31.05 -6.44 -23.14
N MET A 131 -30.16 -6.08 -22.20
CA MET A 131 -28.95 -6.86 -21.90
C MET A 131 -29.31 -8.27 -21.42
N LEU A 132 -30.24 -8.40 -20.46
CA LEU A 132 -30.73 -9.70 -19.99
C LEU A 132 -31.34 -10.54 -21.12
N LYS A 133 -32.14 -9.89 -21.98
CA LYS A 133 -32.70 -10.51 -23.17
C LYS A 133 -31.61 -11.00 -24.13
N TYR A 134 -30.60 -10.18 -24.42
CA TYR A 134 -29.49 -10.58 -25.29
C TYR A 134 -28.74 -11.79 -24.74
N MET A 135 -28.38 -11.76 -23.44
CA MET A 135 -27.69 -12.86 -22.77
C MET A 135 -28.49 -14.16 -22.82
N HIS A 136 -29.81 -14.07 -22.68
CA HIS A 136 -30.70 -15.21 -22.85
C HIS A 136 -30.71 -15.72 -24.29
N ASP A 137 -31.05 -14.85 -25.24
CA ASP A 137 -31.30 -15.24 -26.63
C ASP A 137 -30.06 -15.86 -27.29
N HIS A 138 -28.85 -15.46 -26.88
CA HIS A 138 -27.59 -15.97 -27.44
C HIS A 138 -26.89 -17.03 -26.57
N TYR A 139 -27.04 -16.97 -25.24
CA TYR A 139 -26.16 -17.70 -24.32
C TYR A 139 -26.87 -18.55 -23.26
N ILE A 140 -28.21 -18.60 -23.21
CA ILE A 140 -28.95 -19.29 -22.14
C ILE A 140 -28.56 -20.76 -21.95
N ASP A 141 -28.22 -21.47 -23.02
CA ASP A 141 -27.87 -22.90 -22.96
C ASP A 141 -26.36 -23.16 -22.78
N HIS A 142 -25.53 -22.11 -22.87
CA HIS A 142 -24.07 -22.19 -22.81
C HIS A 142 -23.51 -21.98 -21.40
N TYR A 143 -24.25 -21.35 -20.49
CA TYR A 143 -23.78 -20.98 -19.15
C TYR A 143 -24.75 -21.39 -18.04
N GLU A 144 -24.22 -21.66 -16.85
CA GLU A 144 -25.03 -22.02 -15.66
C GLU A 144 -25.57 -20.79 -14.91
N TRP A 145 -24.78 -19.71 -14.90
CA TRP A 145 -25.07 -18.48 -14.16
C TRP A 145 -24.93 -17.25 -15.07
N PHE A 146 -25.74 -16.23 -14.78
CA PHE A 146 -25.71 -14.95 -15.49
C PHE A 146 -25.59 -13.82 -14.48
N MET A 147 -24.71 -12.85 -14.74
CA MET A 147 -24.49 -11.72 -13.86
C MET A 147 -24.69 -10.40 -14.60
N ARG A 148 -25.52 -9.51 -14.05
CA ARG A 148 -25.60 -8.10 -14.41
C ARG A 148 -24.68 -7.29 -13.50
N SER A 149 -23.84 -6.46 -14.08
CA SER A 149 -22.80 -5.71 -13.38
C SER A 149 -22.69 -4.29 -13.92
N ASP A 150 -22.30 -3.32 -13.09
CA ASP A 150 -21.95 -1.96 -13.53
C ASP A 150 -20.45 -1.85 -13.90
N ASP A 151 -20.07 -0.78 -14.59
CA ASP A 151 -18.68 -0.52 -15.00
C ASP A 151 -17.76 0.00 -13.87
N ASP A 152 -18.29 0.20 -12.68
CA ASP A 152 -17.59 0.71 -11.50
C ASP A 152 -17.57 -0.30 -10.33
N VAL A 153 -17.61 -1.59 -10.63
CA VAL A 153 -17.47 -2.68 -9.64
C VAL A 153 -16.19 -3.49 -9.89
N TYR A 154 -15.56 -3.92 -8.79
CA TYR A 154 -14.45 -4.86 -8.83
C TYR A 154 -14.93 -6.25 -8.37
N VAL A 155 -14.67 -7.27 -9.18
CA VAL A 155 -15.10 -8.65 -8.90
C VAL A 155 -13.89 -9.55 -8.68
N ARG A 156 -13.91 -10.31 -7.60
CA ARG A 156 -12.91 -11.35 -7.32
C ARG A 156 -13.35 -12.67 -7.95
N SER A 157 -12.93 -12.87 -9.20
CA SER A 157 -13.37 -13.98 -10.06
C SER A 157 -13.15 -15.37 -9.44
N ASP A 158 -12.04 -15.57 -8.72
CA ASP A 158 -11.70 -16.82 -8.01
C ASP A 158 -12.71 -17.13 -6.88
N LYS A 159 -13.02 -16.13 -6.06
CA LYS A 159 -13.99 -16.28 -4.97
C LYS A 159 -15.40 -16.41 -5.49
N LEU A 160 -15.74 -15.67 -6.55
CA LEU A 160 -17.04 -15.78 -7.21
C LEU A 160 -17.25 -17.20 -7.74
N ALA A 161 -16.24 -17.78 -8.40
CA ALA A 161 -16.30 -19.15 -8.91
C ALA A 161 -16.60 -20.16 -7.80
N ASN A 162 -15.79 -20.12 -6.72
CA ASN A 162 -15.94 -21.02 -5.59
C ASN A 162 -17.30 -20.88 -4.89
N PHE A 163 -17.82 -19.65 -4.80
CA PHE A 163 -19.15 -19.39 -4.26
C PHE A 163 -20.24 -20.01 -5.12
N LEU A 164 -20.23 -19.80 -6.44
CA LEU A 164 -21.26 -20.33 -7.34
C LEU A 164 -21.20 -21.86 -7.51
N LEU A 165 -20.00 -22.45 -7.48
CA LEU A 165 -19.82 -23.90 -7.53
C LEU A 165 -20.42 -24.62 -6.30
N SER A 166 -20.58 -23.91 -5.18
CA SER A 166 -21.20 -24.43 -3.97
C SER A 166 -22.74 -24.45 -4.02
N LEU A 167 -23.34 -23.85 -5.05
CA LEU A 167 -24.79 -23.73 -5.23
C LEU A 167 -25.30 -24.62 -6.37
N ASN A 168 -26.60 -24.93 -6.32
CA ASN A 168 -27.28 -25.72 -7.36
C ASN A 168 -27.88 -24.80 -8.44
N SER A 169 -27.23 -24.70 -9.60
CA SER A 169 -27.64 -23.83 -10.71
C SER A 169 -28.99 -24.20 -11.35
N SER A 170 -29.53 -25.39 -11.07
CA SER A 170 -30.85 -25.83 -11.55
C SER A 170 -32.02 -25.24 -10.75
N GLU A 171 -31.77 -24.68 -9.57
CA GLU A 171 -32.80 -24.03 -8.75
C GLU A 171 -33.03 -22.58 -9.18
N ASP A 172 -34.20 -22.03 -8.86
CA ASP A 172 -34.51 -20.62 -9.10
C ASP A 172 -33.80 -19.74 -8.05
N ILE A 173 -32.57 -19.33 -8.37
CA ILE A 173 -31.70 -18.61 -7.44
C ILE A 173 -31.43 -17.19 -7.96
N TYR A 174 -31.68 -16.20 -7.10
CA TYR A 174 -31.46 -14.78 -7.35
C TYR A 174 -30.61 -14.16 -6.22
N LEU A 175 -29.40 -13.71 -6.57
CA LEU A 175 -28.33 -13.34 -5.63
C LEU A 175 -27.84 -11.91 -5.88
N GLY A 176 -27.48 -11.25 -4.79
CA GLY A 176 -26.88 -9.92 -4.78
C GLY A 176 -27.00 -9.32 -3.39
N GLN A 177 -26.76 -8.01 -3.27
CA GLN A 177 -27.05 -7.30 -2.03
C GLN A 177 -28.53 -6.92 -2.00
N ALA A 178 -29.30 -7.52 -1.08
CA ALA A 178 -30.73 -7.25 -0.99
C ALA A 178 -31.04 -5.83 -0.45
N GLY A 179 -31.92 -5.12 -1.15
CA GLY A 179 -32.44 -3.79 -0.81
C GLY A 179 -33.96 -3.78 -0.64
N THR A 180 -34.45 -2.85 0.17
CA THR A 180 -35.91 -2.61 0.38
C THR A 180 -36.30 -1.15 0.11
N GLY A 181 -35.41 -0.41 -0.57
CA GLY A 181 -35.52 1.05 -0.76
C GLY A 181 -34.94 1.85 0.42
N THR A 182 -34.69 3.14 0.19
CA THR A 182 -34.33 4.06 1.27
C THR A 182 -35.54 4.30 2.19
N LYS A 183 -35.31 4.88 3.39
CA LYS A 183 -36.41 5.14 4.34
C LYS A 183 -37.55 5.98 3.74
N GLY A 184 -37.25 6.88 2.79
CA GLY A 184 -38.24 7.72 2.11
C GLY A 184 -38.92 7.07 0.90
N GLU A 185 -38.38 5.97 0.37
CA GLU A 185 -38.93 5.25 -0.79
C GLU A 185 -39.67 3.97 -0.40
N LYS A 186 -39.61 3.61 0.88
CA LYS A 186 -40.20 2.38 1.40
C LYS A 186 -41.73 2.42 1.21
N GLY A 187 -42.24 1.47 0.42
CA GLY A 187 -43.66 1.41 0.03
C GLY A 187 -44.01 2.15 -1.27
N LEU A 188 -43.11 3.02 -1.78
CA LEU A 188 -43.28 3.71 -3.07
C LEU A 188 -42.69 2.93 -4.25
N LEU A 189 -41.85 1.94 -3.97
CA LEU A 189 -41.23 1.09 -4.99
C LEU A 189 -42.17 0.02 -5.59
N GLY A 190 -43.43 -0.03 -5.13
CA GLY A 190 -44.44 -1.04 -5.47
C GLY A 190 -43.97 -2.48 -5.35
N LEU A 191 -43.11 -2.74 -4.36
CA LEU A 191 -42.75 -4.08 -3.89
C LEU A 191 -43.88 -4.59 -2.98
N GLY A 192 -44.15 -5.90 -3.00
CA GLY A 192 -45.09 -6.52 -2.08
C GLY A 192 -44.64 -6.42 -0.62
N TYR A 193 -45.53 -6.72 0.32
CA TYR A 193 -45.18 -6.69 1.74
C TYR A 193 -44.10 -7.74 2.05
N GLY A 194 -42.94 -7.27 2.50
CA GLY A 194 -41.78 -8.13 2.78
C GLY A 194 -40.93 -8.50 1.57
N ASP A 195 -41.26 -8.01 0.37
CA ASP A 195 -40.44 -8.21 -0.82
C ASP A 195 -39.20 -7.31 -0.83
N ASN A 196 -38.18 -7.76 -1.55
CA ASN A 196 -36.90 -7.09 -1.73
C ASN A 196 -36.43 -7.24 -3.18
N PHE A 197 -35.34 -6.55 -3.53
CA PHE A 197 -34.67 -6.66 -4.82
C PHE A 197 -33.16 -6.73 -4.61
N CYS A 198 -32.40 -7.20 -5.60
CA CYS A 198 -30.93 -7.12 -5.52
C CYS A 198 -30.47 -5.77 -6.06
N MET A 199 -29.71 -5.02 -5.27
CA MET A 199 -29.13 -3.73 -5.67
C MET A 199 -28.19 -3.92 -6.87
N GLY A 200 -28.32 -3.06 -7.89
CA GLY A 200 -27.58 -3.18 -9.16
C GLY A 200 -26.05 -3.06 -9.02
N GLY A 201 -25.59 -2.03 -8.28
CA GLY A 201 -24.17 -1.64 -8.18
C GLY A 201 -23.20 -2.77 -7.85
N PRO A 202 -23.37 -3.48 -6.72
CA PRO A 202 -22.50 -4.60 -6.34
C PRO A 202 -22.59 -5.82 -7.28
N GLY A 203 -23.52 -5.81 -8.23
CA GLY A 203 -23.79 -6.90 -9.16
C GLY A 203 -24.94 -7.80 -8.71
N VAL A 204 -25.66 -8.32 -9.71
CA VAL A 204 -26.85 -9.14 -9.56
C VAL A 204 -26.66 -10.44 -10.33
N ILE A 205 -26.80 -11.58 -9.66
CA ILE A 205 -26.59 -12.90 -10.25
C ILE A 205 -27.91 -13.66 -10.30
N MET A 206 -28.17 -14.30 -11.43
CA MET A 206 -29.33 -15.11 -11.71
C MET A 206 -28.88 -16.51 -12.14
N SER A 207 -29.53 -17.55 -11.63
CA SER A 207 -29.38 -18.88 -12.21
C SER A 207 -29.96 -18.90 -13.63
N ARG A 208 -29.48 -19.82 -14.46
CA ARG A 208 -30.04 -20.07 -15.80
C ARG A 208 -31.57 -20.25 -15.75
N SER A 209 -32.10 -20.94 -14.75
CA SER A 209 -33.55 -21.15 -14.60
C SER A 209 -34.32 -19.84 -14.45
N VAL A 210 -33.83 -18.92 -13.61
CA VAL A 210 -34.45 -17.59 -13.41
C VAL A 210 -34.44 -16.80 -14.72
N LEU A 211 -33.28 -16.72 -15.40
CA LEU A 211 -33.17 -15.93 -16.62
C LEU A 211 -34.08 -16.48 -17.73
N LYS A 212 -34.15 -17.81 -17.87
CA LYS A 212 -35.02 -18.49 -18.85
C LYS A 212 -36.51 -18.22 -18.63
N LYS A 213 -36.94 -18.09 -17.38
CA LYS A 213 -38.35 -17.83 -17.03
C LYS A 213 -38.73 -16.35 -17.17
N VAL A 214 -37.82 -15.43 -16.85
CA VAL A 214 -38.14 -13.99 -16.84
C VAL A 214 -38.07 -13.34 -18.23
N VAL A 215 -37.13 -13.73 -19.08
CA VAL A 215 -36.87 -13.06 -20.37
C VAL A 215 -38.06 -13.09 -21.34
N PRO A 216 -38.86 -14.17 -21.46
CA PRO A 216 -40.07 -14.17 -22.28
C PRO A 216 -41.08 -13.07 -21.92
N HIS A 217 -40.98 -12.49 -20.71
CA HIS A 217 -41.87 -11.45 -20.21
C HIS A 217 -41.22 -10.05 -20.15
N VAL A 218 -40.00 -9.89 -20.67
CA VAL A 218 -39.28 -8.59 -20.65
C VAL A 218 -40.06 -7.46 -21.34
N GLU A 219 -40.71 -7.73 -22.48
CA GLU A 219 -41.52 -6.72 -23.16
C GLU A 219 -42.71 -6.26 -22.32
N TYR A 220 -43.34 -7.20 -21.60
CA TYR A 220 -44.40 -6.85 -20.64
C TYR A 220 -43.83 -5.98 -19.52
N CYS A 221 -42.68 -6.36 -18.93
CA CYS A 221 -42.06 -5.59 -17.85
C CYS A 221 -41.67 -4.18 -18.29
N LEU A 222 -41.14 -4.01 -19.50
CA LEU A 222 -40.78 -2.69 -20.06
C LEU A 222 -41.99 -1.80 -20.34
N LYS A 223 -43.16 -2.38 -20.66
CA LYS A 223 -44.41 -1.61 -20.83
C LYS A 223 -45.09 -1.26 -19.49
N ASN A 224 -44.73 -1.94 -18.41
CA ASN A 224 -45.37 -1.82 -17.09
C ASN A 224 -44.38 -1.40 -16.00
N LEU A 225 -43.48 -0.46 -16.31
CA LEU A 225 -42.53 0.10 -15.35
C LEU A 225 -43.26 0.97 -14.32
N VAL A 226 -42.91 0.81 -13.05
CA VAL A 226 -43.52 1.60 -11.95
C VAL A 226 -42.53 2.61 -11.36
N THR A 227 -41.24 2.29 -11.40
CA THR A 227 -40.18 3.08 -10.80
C THR A 227 -39.11 3.46 -11.82
N ASN A 228 -38.37 4.53 -11.51
CA ASN A 228 -37.18 4.95 -12.26
C ASN A 228 -35.92 4.16 -11.88
N HIS A 229 -36.03 3.17 -10.98
CA HIS A 229 -34.90 2.39 -10.49
C HIS A 229 -34.80 1.07 -11.24
N GLU A 230 -33.75 0.91 -12.07
CA GLU A 230 -33.58 -0.27 -12.93
C GLU A 230 -33.49 -1.58 -12.15
N ASP A 231 -32.75 -1.62 -11.06
CA ASP A 231 -32.58 -2.81 -10.23
C ASP A 231 -33.88 -3.23 -9.52
N VAL A 232 -34.70 -2.26 -9.14
CA VAL A 232 -36.06 -2.48 -8.62
C VAL A 232 -36.94 -3.11 -9.70
N GLU A 233 -36.94 -2.59 -10.93
CA GLU A 233 -37.78 -3.11 -12.02
C GLU A 233 -37.36 -4.52 -12.45
N VAL A 234 -36.05 -4.82 -12.48
CA VAL A 234 -35.55 -6.19 -12.68
C VAL A 234 -36.05 -7.10 -11.57
N GLY A 235 -35.92 -6.70 -10.30
CA GLY A 235 -36.39 -7.47 -9.15
C GLY A 235 -37.90 -7.72 -9.19
N ARG A 236 -38.70 -6.71 -9.55
CA ARG A 236 -40.17 -6.82 -9.70
C ARG A 236 -40.57 -7.78 -10.81
N CYS A 237 -39.88 -7.73 -11.96
CA CYS A 237 -40.13 -8.62 -13.09
C CYS A 237 -39.84 -10.08 -12.69
N ILE A 238 -38.70 -10.34 -12.06
CA ILE A 238 -38.35 -11.67 -11.55
C ILE A 238 -39.37 -12.16 -10.51
N LYS A 239 -39.74 -11.30 -9.55
CA LYS A 239 -40.71 -11.67 -8.52
C LYS A 239 -42.06 -12.05 -9.13
N LYS A 240 -42.53 -11.30 -10.12
CA LYS A 240 -43.83 -11.51 -10.77
C LYS A 240 -43.90 -12.80 -11.58
N PHE A 241 -42.87 -13.11 -12.37
CA PHE A 241 -42.91 -14.23 -13.32
C PHE A 241 -42.21 -15.50 -12.84
N VAL A 242 -41.29 -15.38 -11.88
CA VAL A 242 -40.54 -16.51 -11.31
C VAL A 242 -40.96 -16.82 -9.87
N GLY A 243 -41.45 -15.82 -9.11
CA GLY A 243 -41.91 -15.98 -7.73
C GLY A 243 -40.83 -15.83 -6.65
N VAL A 244 -39.56 -15.67 -7.05
CA VAL A 244 -38.41 -15.54 -6.13
C VAL A 244 -38.05 -14.08 -5.88
N SER A 245 -37.58 -13.80 -4.66
CA SER A 245 -37.04 -12.49 -4.24
C SER A 245 -35.51 -12.58 -4.08
N CYS A 246 -34.83 -11.45 -3.93
CA CYS A 246 -33.38 -11.46 -3.70
C CYS A 246 -33.04 -12.16 -2.39
N THR A 247 -32.00 -12.99 -2.41
CA THR A 247 -31.58 -13.77 -1.24
C THR A 247 -31.26 -12.87 -0.05
N TRP A 248 -32.04 -12.98 1.02
CA TRP A 248 -31.92 -12.16 2.22
C TRP A 248 -31.03 -12.82 3.28
N SER A 249 -29.72 -12.57 3.19
CA SER A 249 -28.74 -13.03 4.19
C SER A 249 -27.80 -11.89 4.59
N PHE A 250 -27.44 -11.83 5.87
CA PHE A 250 -26.51 -10.82 6.37
C PHE A 250 -25.10 -11.03 5.79
N GLU A 251 -24.74 -12.27 5.43
CA GLU A 251 -23.51 -12.58 4.74
C GLU A 251 -23.46 -11.98 3.33
N MET A 252 -24.61 -11.91 2.63
CA MET A 252 -24.71 -11.32 1.29
C MET A 252 -24.25 -9.86 1.28
N GLN A 253 -24.58 -9.07 2.31
CA GLN A 253 -24.13 -7.69 2.45
C GLN A 253 -22.61 -7.56 2.64
N ALA A 254 -21.96 -8.60 3.16
CA ALA A 254 -20.52 -8.61 3.39
C ALA A 254 -19.72 -9.14 2.20
N ILE A 255 -20.33 -9.97 1.34
CA ILE A 255 -19.68 -10.52 0.14
C ILE A 255 -20.00 -9.70 -1.13
N PHE A 256 -21.21 -9.12 -1.22
CA PHE A 256 -21.55 -8.10 -2.21
C PHE A 256 -21.48 -6.74 -1.52
N TYR A 257 -20.28 -6.17 -1.46
CA TYR A 257 -20.01 -5.02 -0.59
C TYR A 257 -20.22 -3.69 -1.32
N HIS A 258 -21.27 -2.97 -0.89
CA HIS A 258 -21.50 -1.58 -1.26
C HIS A 258 -20.94 -0.62 -0.20
N ASN A 259 -19.98 0.21 -0.58
CA ASN A 259 -19.46 1.27 0.27
C ASN A 259 -20.33 2.53 0.19
N GLN A 260 -20.98 2.87 1.30
CA GLN A 260 -21.89 4.02 1.39
C GLN A 260 -21.17 5.38 1.35
N SER A 261 -19.85 5.42 1.51
CA SER A 261 -19.06 6.67 1.53
C SER A 261 -18.83 7.31 0.15
N ARG A 262 -19.46 6.80 -0.92
CA ARG A 262 -19.50 7.28 -2.33
C ARG A 262 -18.18 7.81 -2.90
N ASN A 263 -17.74 9.01 -2.51
CA ASN A 263 -16.62 9.75 -3.11
C ASN A 263 -15.25 9.42 -2.51
N GLN A 264 -15.18 8.70 -1.37
CA GLN A 264 -13.92 8.27 -0.76
C GLN A 264 -13.80 6.74 -0.68
N ALA A 265 -14.65 6.01 -1.42
CA ALA A 265 -14.67 4.56 -1.39
C ALA A 265 -13.31 4.01 -1.89
N PHE A 266 -12.60 3.30 -1.01
CA PHE A 266 -11.31 2.65 -1.30
C PHE A 266 -10.12 3.60 -1.54
N HIS A 267 -10.22 4.87 -1.11
CA HIS A 267 -9.09 5.82 -1.18
C HIS A 267 -8.04 5.56 -0.08
N GLY A 268 -8.46 5.03 1.07
CA GLY A 268 -7.59 4.77 2.22
C GLY A 268 -7.01 3.36 2.26
N ASN A 269 -6.86 2.85 3.49
CA ASN A 269 -6.35 1.51 3.75
C ASN A 269 -7.26 0.41 3.12
N LEU A 270 -6.68 -0.47 2.31
CA LEU A 270 -7.37 -1.60 1.68
C LEU A 270 -7.37 -2.88 2.52
N ASP A 271 -6.51 -2.96 3.56
CA ASP A 271 -6.39 -4.11 4.47
C ASP A 271 -7.51 -4.20 5.53
N THR A 272 -8.73 -3.80 5.18
CA THR A 272 -9.88 -3.86 6.07
C THR A 272 -10.57 -5.21 6.01
N LYS A 273 -11.26 -5.58 7.10
CA LYS A 273 -12.05 -6.83 7.17
C LYS A 273 -13.14 -6.88 6.08
N SER A 274 -13.76 -5.75 5.77
CA SER A 274 -14.81 -5.65 4.75
C SER A 274 -14.25 -5.96 3.36
N VAL A 275 -13.13 -5.32 2.99
CA VAL A 275 -12.49 -5.52 1.68
C VAL A 275 -11.98 -6.96 1.52
N ARG A 276 -11.41 -7.55 2.57
CA ARG A 276 -10.91 -8.93 2.52
C ARG A 276 -12.02 -9.98 2.35
N LYS A 277 -13.19 -9.76 2.95
CA LYS A 277 -14.33 -10.69 2.89
C LYS A 277 -15.10 -10.59 1.58
N ALA A 278 -15.19 -9.39 1.01
CA ALA A 278 -15.93 -9.12 -0.21
C ALA A 278 -15.53 -10.02 -1.40
N ILE A 279 -16.52 -10.39 -2.21
CA ILE A 279 -16.40 -10.95 -3.56
C ILE A 279 -16.52 -9.82 -4.58
N THR A 280 -17.51 -8.94 -4.40
CA THR A 280 -17.68 -7.72 -5.22
C THR A 280 -17.54 -6.47 -4.37
N LEU A 281 -16.93 -5.43 -4.94
CA LEU A 281 -16.63 -4.16 -4.30
C LEU A 281 -17.13 -3.00 -5.17
N HIS A 282 -18.03 -2.18 -4.63
CA HIS A 282 -18.65 -1.06 -5.36
C HIS A 282 -18.85 0.14 -4.41
N PRO A 283 -18.80 1.40 -4.89
CA PRO A 283 -18.48 1.86 -6.25
C PRO A 283 -17.00 2.24 -6.43
N ILE A 284 -16.50 2.15 -7.66
CA ILE A 284 -15.13 2.48 -8.08
C ILE A 284 -15.18 3.34 -9.34
N LYS A 285 -15.44 4.63 -9.16
CA LYS A 285 -15.72 5.55 -10.27
C LYS A 285 -14.48 5.98 -11.07
N ASN A 286 -13.30 5.92 -10.46
CA ASN A 286 -12.04 6.38 -11.07
C ASN A 286 -11.16 5.16 -11.44
N PRO A 287 -10.77 4.98 -12.72
CA PRO A 287 -9.99 3.84 -13.19
C PRO A 287 -8.71 3.50 -12.40
N PRO A 288 -7.86 4.45 -11.96
CA PRO A 288 -6.66 4.15 -11.17
C PRO A 288 -6.95 3.37 -9.89
N TYR A 289 -8.10 3.58 -9.24
CA TYR A 289 -8.48 2.80 -8.06
C TYR A 289 -8.89 1.36 -8.38
N MET A 290 -9.40 1.10 -9.60
CA MET A 290 -9.63 -0.26 -10.08
C MET A 290 -8.31 -1.03 -10.18
N TYR A 291 -7.28 -0.41 -10.78
CA TYR A 291 -5.94 -1.00 -10.85
C TYR A 291 -5.27 -1.13 -9.48
N ARG A 292 -5.45 -0.15 -8.59
CA ARG A 292 -4.95 -0.22 -7.20
C ARG A 292 -5.56 -1.40 -6.44
N LEU A 293 -6.88 -1.60 -6.54
CA LEU A 293 -7.55 -2.77 -5.96
C LEU A 293 -7.06 -4.07 -6.58
N HIS A 294 -6.86 -4.09 -7.91
CA HIS A 294 -6.34 -5.26 -8.59
C HIS A 294 -4.95 -5.64 -8.11
N SER A 295 -4.04 -4.66 -8.08
CA SER A 295 -2.67 -4.83 -7.58
C SER A 295 -2.68 -5.32 -6.12
N HIS A 296 -3.50 -4.72 -5.26
CA HIS A 296 -3.64 -5.16 -3.87
C HIS A 296 -4.05 -6.64 -3.74
N PHE A 297 -5.07 -7.08 -4.48
CA PHE A 297 -5.49 -8.49 -4.43
C PHE A 297 -4.48 -9.43 -5.08
N MET A 298 -3.81 -9.02 -6.15
CA MET A 298 -2.72 -9.79 -6.74
C MET A 298 -1.56 -9.97 -5.75
N SER A 299 -1.18 -8.93 -4.99
CA SER A 299 -0.17 -9.05 -3.94
C SER A 299 -0.58 -10.04 -2.85
N LEU A 300 -1.85 -10.02 -2.42
CA LEU A 300 -2.38 -11.00 -1.48
C LEU A 300 -2.35 -12.43 -2.04
N ASP A 301 -2.65 -12.61 -3.33
CA ASP A 301 -2.63 -13.92 -3.98
C ASP A 301 -1.19 -14.47 -4.12
N VAL A 302 -0.24 -13.62 -4.51
CA VAL A 302 1.19 -13.98 -4.55
C VAL A 302 1.66 -14.46 -3.18
N GLN A 303 1.31 -13.74 -2.12
CA GLN A 303 1.66 -14.14 -0.75
C GLN A 303 0.99 -15.44 -0.32
N ASN A 304 -0.29 -15.63 -0.63
CA ASN A 304 -1.00 -16.87 -0.34
C ASN A 304 -0.33 -18.07 -1.03
N LEU A 305 0.11 -17.90 -2.28
CA LEU A 305 0.83 -18.92 -3.04
C LEU A 305 2.21 -19.20 -2.44
N GLN A 306 2.97 -18.17 -2.07
CA GLN A 306 4.25 -18.33 -1.36
C GLN A 306 4.08 -19.07 -0.04
N HIS A 307 3.07 -18.72 0.75
CA HIS A 307 2.77 -19.40 2.01
C HIS A 307 2.39 -20.87 1.79
N LYS A 308 1.58 -21.17 0.75
CA LYS A 308 1.28 -22.56 0.36
C LYS A 308 2.54 -23.32 -0.05
N ALA A 309 3.44 -22.69 -0.81
CA ALA A 309 4.72 -23.29 -1.20
C ALA A 309 5.56 -23.65 0.03
N VAL A 310 5.66 -22.75 1.02
CA VAL A 310 6.37 -23.01 2.29
C VAL A 310 5.73 -24.16 3.06
N LYS A 311 4.39 -24.22 3.14
CA LYS A 311 3.68 -25.33 3.79
C LYS A 311 3.94 -26.67 3.10
N LEU A 312 3.91 -26.70 1.77
CA LEU A 312 4.23 -27.88 0.98
C LEU A 312 5.68 -28.32 1.18
N GLN A 313 6.64 -27.39 1.16
CA GLN A 313 8.06 -27.66 1.42
C GLN A 313 8.28 -28.24 2.82
N ARG A 314 7.63 -27.69 3.85
CA ARG A 314 7.66 -28.27 5.21
C ARG A 314 7.09 -29.68 5.25
N GLY A 315 5.99 -29.91 4.53
CA GLY A 315 5.40 -31.24 4.37
C GLY A 315 6.38 -32.22 3.73
N LEU A 316 7.03 -31.84 2.63
CA LEU A 316 8.05 -32.63 1.94
C LEU A 316 9.24 -32.94 2.85
N ARG A 317 9.75 -31.95 3.60
CA ARG A 317 10.85 -32.14 4.55
C ARG A 317 10.47 -33.11 5.67
N ASN A 318 9.28 -33.00 6.22
CA ASN A 318 8.81 -33.93 7.26
C ASN A 318 8.66 -35.36 6.70
N MET A 319 8.16 -35.50 5.47
CA MET A 319 8.10 -36.79 4.79
C MET A 319 9.50 -37.36 4.52
N ASP A 320 10.44 -36.52 4.09
CA ASP A 320 11.83 -36.92 3.86
C ASP A 320 12.51 -37.39 5.16
N ILE A 321 12.26 -36.72 6.29
CA ILE A 321 12.74 -37.17 7.61
C ILE A 321 12.14 -38.54 7.97
N LEU A 322 10.85 -38.76 7.72
CA LEU A 322 10.18 -40.04 8.00
C LEU A 322 10.67 -41.17 7.08
N LEU A 323 10.97 -40.87 5.81
CA LEU A 323 11.48 -41.83 4.83
C LEU A 323 12.98 -42.13 5.03
N ASN A 324 13.77 -41.12 5.41
CA ASN A 324 15.19 -41.24 5.69
C ASN A 324 15.51 -41.59 7.15
N ALA A 325 14.52 -41.84 8.00
CA ALA A 325 14.73 -42.35 9.36
C ALA A 325 15.52 -43.68 9.40
N SER A 326 15.68 -44.36 8.26
CA SER A 326 16.48 -45.58 8.08
C SER A 326 17.86 -45.37 7.44
N ARG A 327 18.26 -44.15 7.06
CA ARG A 327 19.60 -43.83 6.55
C ARG A 327 20.22 -42.74 7.40
N GLY A 328 21.49 -42.91 7.77
CA GLY A 328 22.23 -41.98 8.64
C GLY A 328 22.19 -40.53 8.15
N PRO A 329 22.57 -39.56 9.01
CA PRO A 329 22.35 -38.13 8.75
C PRO A 329 23.01 -37.68 7.44
N LEU A 330 22.21 -37.07 6.57
CA LEU A 330 22.67 -36.44 5.31
C LEU A 330 23.65 -35.31 5.62
N THR A 331 24.76 -35.27 4.88
CA THR A 331 25.80 -34.24 4.96
C THR A 331 25.26 -32.87 4.53
N ASP A 332 25.74 -31.80 5.18
CA ASP A 332 25.23 -30.42 5.02
C ASP A 332 25.30 -29.88 3.58
N ASP A 333 26.19 -30.42 2.74
CA ASP A 333 26.35 -30.00 1.34
C ASP A 333 25.18 -30.38 0.43
N GLN A 334 24.35 -31.37 0.80
CA GLN A 334 23.17 -31.74 0.00
C GLN A 334 21.94 -30.86 0.29
N LYS A 335 21.99 -30.00 1.32
CA LYS A 335 20.89 -29.11 1.74
C LYS A 335 20.89 -27.75 1.05
N VAL A 336 21.85 -27.48 0.17
CA VAL A 336 22.01 -26.16 -0.47
C VAL A 336 21.74 -26.28 -1.96
N ARG A 337 20.46 -26.35 -2.34
CA ARG A 337 20.04 -25.95 -3.68
C ARG A 337 19.31 -24.61 -3.60
N LEU A 338 19.52 -23.78 -4.62
CA LEU A 338 19.19 -22.36 -4.74
C LEU A 338 17.69 -21.95 -4.55
N GLN A 339 16.82 -22.83 -4.05
CA GLN A 339 15.39 -22.59 -3.86
C GLN A 339 14.88 -22.85 -2.44
N ASP A 340 15.75 -23.21 -1.50
CA ASP A 340 15.32 -23.36 -0.11
C ASP A 340 15.17 -21.98 0.53
N ILE A 341 13.91 -21.57 0.72
CA ILE A 341 13.53 -20.51 1.65
C ILE A 341 13.97 -21.00 3.03
N LYS A 342 15.23 -20.71 3.37
CA LYS A 342 15.89 -21.14 4.60
C LYS A 342 15.02 -20.77 5.80
N ASP A 343 15.01 -21.64 6.79
CA ASP A 343 14.40 -21.36 8.10
C ASP A 343 14.90 -20.00 8.60
N PHE A 344 14.00 -19.10 9.01
CA PHE A 344 14.36 -17.76 9.49
C PHE A 344 15.45 -17.85 10.59
N HIS A 345 15.42 -18.93 11.37
CA HIS A 345 16.40 -19.24 12.42
C HIS A 345 17.77 -19.66 11.89
N SER A 346 17.88 -20.30 10.71
CA SER A 346 19.17 -20.65 10.10
C SER A 346 19.75 -19.53 9.24
N GLN A 347 18.95 -18.52 8.87
CA GLN A 347 19.44 -17.30 8.22
C GLN A 347 20.13 -16.33 9.20
N LEU A 348 19.97 -16.54 10.52
CA LEU A 348 20.55 -15.73 11.59
C LEU A 348 22.00 -16.10 11.94
N HIS A 349 22.74 -16.78 11.05
CA HIS A 349 24.14 -17.14 11.31
C HIS A 349 24.95 -15.95 11.87
N HIS A 350 25.71 -16.25 12.93
CA HIS A 350 26.32 -15.35 13.92
C HIS A 350 27.25 -14.23 13.41
N ASN A 351 27.50 -14.11 12.10
CA ASN A 351 28.48 -13.17 11.53
C ASN A 351 27.86 -12.01 10.73
N HIS A 352 26.54 -11.83 10.72
CA HIS A 352 25.93 -10.66 10.07
C HIS A 352 25.89 -9.43 11.00
N ILE A 353 26.64 -8.39 10.62
CA ILE A 353 26.88 -7.12 11.33
C ILE A 353 25.69 -6.14 11.22
N SER A 354 24.62 -6.48 10.50
CA SER A 354 23.48 -5.58 10.30
C SER A 354 22.71 -5.33 11.61
N SER A 355 22.62 -4.08 12.03
CA SER A 355 21.89 -3.66 13.23
C SER A 355 20.39 -3.86 13.09
N TRP A 356 19.72 -4.09 14.23
CA TRP A 356 18.27 -4.10 14.33
C TRP A 356 17.81 -2.76 14.87
N ASP A 357 16.83 -2.14 14.21
CA ASP A 357 16.15 -0.95 14.72
C ASP A 357 14.88 -1.38 15.47
N MET A 358 14.69 -0.83 16.67
CA MET A 358 13.48 -1.07 17.45
C MET A 358 12.38 -0.11 17.03
N PHE A 359 11.13 -0.59 17.04
CA PHE A 359 9.98 0.25 16.75
C PHE A 359 8.79 -0.08 17.65
N THR A 360 7.91 0.91 17.83
CA THR A 360 6.58 0.74 18.40
C THR A 360 5.54 1.16 17.37
N ALA A 361 4.25 1.19 17.72
CA ALA A 361 3.20 1.65 16.81
C ALA A 361 3.35 3.14 16.40
N THR A 362 4.13 3.93 17.13
CA THR A 362 4.26 5.38 16.93
C THR A 362 5.69 5.90 16.87
N LYS A 363 6.66 5.15 17.40
CA LYS A 363 8.06 5.59 17.53
C LYS A 363 9.02 4.63 16.81
N PHE A 364 10.12 5.17 16.32
CA PHE A 364 11.21 4.46 15.68
C PHE A 364 12.53 4.82 16.34
N TYR A 365 13.30 3.80 16.73
CA TYR A 365 14.56 3.92 17.46
C TYR A 365 15.68 3.41 16.55
N SER A 366 16.40 4.34 15.92
CA SER A 366 17.49 4.03 15.00
C SER A 366 18.84 4.27 15.65
N ASP A 367 19.77 3.34 15.45
CA ASP A 367 21.17 3.47 15.89
C ASP A 367 22.01 4.43 15.00
N VAL A 368 21.46 4.81 13.84
CA VAL A 368 22.25 5.34 12.71
C VAL A 368 22.23 6.88 12.59
N THR A 369 21.54 7.63 13.46
CA THR A 369 21.40 9.10 13.25
C THR A 369 21.79 9.97 14.44
N LEU A 370 22.15 11.22 14.15
CA LEU A 370 22.29 12.34 15.10
C LEU A 370 20.94 12.91 15.57
N GLN A 371 19.84 12.24 15.22
CA GLN A 371 18.52 12.58 15.73
C GLN A 371 18.37 12.09 17.18
N PRO A 372 17.35 12.58 17.92
CA PRO A 372 17.02 12.01 19.22
C PRO A 372 16.91 10.48 19.13
N PRO A 373 17.23 9.73 20.19
CA PRO A 373 17.20 8.27 20.20
C PRO A 373 15.83 7.69 19.84
N GLU A 374 14.77 8.53 19.88
CA GLU A 374 13.47 8.24 19.31
C GLU A 374 13.06 9.27 18.25
N THR A 375 12.52 8.77 17.15
CA THR A 375 11.88 9.58 16.11
C THR A 375 10.42 9.15 15.96
N GLY A 376 9.55 10.06 15.53
CA GLY A 376 8.19 9.70 15.13
C GLY A 376 8.23 8.73 13.95
N MET A 377 7.36 7.71 13.95
CA MET A 377 7.27 6.77 12.85
C MET A 377 6.79 7.49 11.58
N ARG A 378 7.66 7.56 10.57
CA ARG A 378 7.37 8.19 9.27
C ARG A 378 6.22 7.46 8.56
N ASP A 379 5.42 8.20 7.79
CA ASP A 379 4.22 7.65 7.15
C ASP A 379 4.47 6.42 6.24
N PRO A 380 5.51 6.39 5.38
CA PRO A 380 5.78 5.20 4.56
C PRO A 380 6.11 3.95 5.39
N LEU A 381 6.89 4.12 6.47
CA LEU A 381 7.25 3.03 7.37
C LEU A 381 6.02 2.55 8.15
N LYS A 382 5.17 3.48 8.58
CA LYS A 382 3.91 3.19 9.26
C LYS A 382 2.94 2.43 8.36
N GLU A 383 2.80 2.83 7.10
CA GLU A 383 1.94 2.15 6.12
C GLU A 383 2.46 0.74 5.84
N GLY A 384 3.77 0.59 5.60
CA GLY A 384 4.42 -0.71 5.43
C GLY A 384 4.23 -1.63 6.64
N LEU A 385 4.40 -1.11 7.86
CA LEU A 385 4.17 -1.88 9.09
C LEU A 385 2.71 -2.31 9.23
N ASN A 386 1.75 -1.41 8.98
CA ASN A 386 0.33 -1.72 9.05
C ASN A 386 -0.07 -2.82 8.06
N HIS A 387 0.52 -2.80 6.87
CA HIS A 387 0.33 -3.84 5.85
C HIS A 387 0.84 -5.21 6.35
N VAL A 388 2.09 -5.26 6.85
CA VAL A 388 2.71 -6.47 7.40
C VAL A 388 1.92 -7.01 8.60
N LEU A 389 1.50 -6.14 9.53
CA LEU A 389 0.65 -6.51 10.67
C LEU A 389 -0.69 -7.09 10.19
N GLY A 390 -1.36 -6.41 9.26
CA GLY A 390 -2.64 -6.85 8.72
C GLY A 390 -2.54 -8.23 8.09
N GLN A 391 -1.48 -8.51 7.33
CA GLN A 391 -1.24 -9.82 6.70
C GLN A 391 -0.96 -10.91 7.72
N THR A 392 -0.06 -10.62 8.67
CA THR A 392 0.31 -11.52 9.76
C THR A 392 -0.92 -11.94 10.57
N MET A 393 -1.79 -10.99 10.89
CA MET A 393 -3.06 -11.28 11.55
C MET A 393 -3.99 -12.19 10.73
N GLY A 394 -3.96 -12.08 9.41
CA GLY A 394 -4.71 -12.94 8.50
C GLY A 394 -4.24 -14.39 8.60
N LEU A 395 -2.93 -14.60 8.48
CA LEU A 395 -2.30 -15.92 8.56
C LEU A 395 -2.51 -16.58 9.93
N ILE A 396 -2.24 -15.85 11.02
CA ILE A 396 -2.43 -16.34 12.39
C ILE A 396 -3.90 -16.75 12.62
N ASN A 397 -4.85 -15.95 12.13
CA ASN A 397 -6.28 -16.26 12.28
C ASN A 397 -6.76 -17.43 11.42
N GLU A 398 -6.13 -17.67 10.27
CA GLU A 398 -6.42 -18.85 9.46
C GLU A 398 -5.95 -20.12 10.18
N GLU A 399 -4.71 -20.13 10.68
CA GLU A 399 -4.18 -21.27 11.42
C GLU A 399 -4.92 -21.51 12.74
N ALA A 400 -5.24 -20.46 13.49
CA ALA A 400 -6.03 -20.58 14.72
C ALA A 400 -7.43 -21.15 14.47
N ARG A 401 -8.06 -20.85 13.32
CA ARG A 401 -9.36 -21.45 12.96
C ARG A 401 -9.23 -22.92 12.58
N ASN A 402 -8.19 -23.27 11.84
CA ASN A 402 -8.00 -24.63 11.33
C ASN A 402 -7.52 -25.60 12.43
N VAL A 403 -6.55 -25.20 13.25
CA VAL A 403 -5.92 -26.07 14.25
C VAL A 403 -6.63 -26.00 15.59
N LEU A 404 -7.04 -24.80 16.01
CA LEU A 404 -7.55 -24.56 17.36
C LEU A 404 -9.06 -24.35 17.42
N HIS A 405 -9.74 -24.25 16.26
CA HIS A 405 -11.15 -23.83 16.13
C HIS A 405 -11.45 -22.51 16.86
N ARG A 406 -10.51 -21.55 16.80
CA ARG A 406 -10.54 -20.28 17.54
C ARG A 406 -10.41 -19.08 16.60
N SER A 407 -10.79 -17.91 17.11
CA SER A 407 -10.50 -16.62 16.47
C SER A 407 -9.70 -15.73 17.42
N LEU A 408 -8.69 -15.05 16.89
CA LEU A 408 -7.79 -14.15 17.60
C LEU A 408 -8.00 -12.71 17.10
N GLU A 409 -8.20 -11.79 18.03
CA GLU A 409 -8.38 -10.38 17.76
C GLU A 409 -7.12 -9.63 18.19
N PHE A 410 -6.50 -8.85 17.29
CA PHE A 410 -5.36 -8.02 17.66
C PHE A 410 -5.78 -6.88 18.58
N LYS A 411 -4.96 -6.54 19.57
CA LYS A 411 -5.16 -5.41 20.46
C LYS A 411 -4.13 -4.33 20.29
N LYS A 412 -2.85 -4.67 20.44
CA LYS A 412 -1.76 -3.72 20.28
C LYS A 412 -0.47 -4.41 19.91
N LEU A 413 0.41 -3.66 19.24
CA LEU A 413 1.82 -3.98 19.12
C LEU A 413 2.53 -3.42 20.36
N ASN A 414 3.22 -4.27 21.13
CA ASN A 414 4.01 -3.83 22.27
C ASN A 414 5.28 -3.14 21.79
N HIS A 415 6.06 -3.88 20.99
CA HIS A 415 7.24 -3.41 20.28
C HIS A 415 7.57 -4.40 19.15
N GLY A 416 8.47 -3.99 18.26
CA GLY A 416 9.08 -4.87 17.30
C GLY A 416 10.50 -4.44 16.97
N TYR A 417 11.18 -5.30 16.22
CA TYR A 417 12.50 -5.05 15.67
C TYR A 417 12.44 -5.25 14.16
N ILE A 418 13.06 -4.36 13.41
CA ILE A 418 13.18 -4.44 11.96
C ILE A 418 14.64 -4.39 11.56
N ARG A 419 15.00 -5.18 10.55
CA ARG A 419 16.22 -4.98 9.78
C ARG A 419 15.94 -5.24 8.30
N VAL A 420 16.69 -4.59 7.43
CA VAL A 420 16.60 -4.82 5.99
C VAL A 420 17.84 -5.59 5.54
N HIS A 421 17.62 -6.79 5.02
CA HIS A 421 18.69 -7.61 4.46
C HIS A 421 18.68 -7.52 2.92
N PRO A 422 19.80 -7.17 2.26
CA PRO A 422 19.83 -6.95 0.81
C PRO A 422 19.30 -8.12 -0.03
N LEU A 423 19.61 -9.36 0.36
CA LEU A 423 19.19 -10.57 -0.38
C LEU A 423 17.82 -11.12 0.02
N TYR A 424 17.34 -10.80 1.22
CA TYR A 424 16.23 -11.53 1.85
C TYR A 424 15.01 -10.65 2.13
N GLY A 425 15.16 -9.33 1.97
CA GLY A 425 14.10 -8.37 2.23
C GLY A 425 14.08 -7.85 3.66
N ALA A 426 12.95 -7.26 4.03
CA ALA A 426 12.72 -6.72 5.36
C ALA A 426 12.34 -7.85 6.34
N GLN A 427 13.05 -7.95 7.46
CA GLN A 427 12.82 -8.92 8.50
C GLN A 427 12.26 -8.24 9.73
N TYR A 428 11.23 -8.86 10.33
CA TYR A 428 10.51 -8.31 11.47
C TYR A 428 10.43 -9.34 12.60
N MET A 429 10.65 -8.87 13.82
CA MET A 429 10.33 -9.58 15.05
C MET A 429 9.30 -8.74 15.81
N MET A 430 8.07 -9.24 15.96
CA MET A 430 6.99 -8.45 16.53
C MET A 430 6.39 -9.11 17.76
N ASP A 431 6.19 -8.29 18.80
CA ASP A 431 5.54 -8.68 20.03
C ASP A 431 4.12 -8.09 20.07
N MET A 432 3.13 -8.96 19.87
CA MET A 432 1.74 -8.56 19.73
C MET A 432 0.91 -9.02 20.91
N LEU A 433 0.05 -8.14 21.42
CA LEU A 433 -1.00 -8.49 22.35
C LEU A 433 -2.27 -8.83 21.56
N MET A 434 -2.78 -10.04 21.76
CA MET A 434 -4.00 -10.55 21.14
C MET A 434 -5.06 -10.85 22.21
N LYS A 435 -6.33 -10.84 21.80
CA LYS A 435 -7.50 -11.18 22.60
C LYS A 435 -8.18 -12.38 21.94
N TYR A 436 -8.35 -13.47 22.68
CA TYR A 436 -9.10 -14.63 22.18
C TYR A 436 -10.48 -14.71 22.83
N HIS A 437 -11.44 -15.23 22.07
CA HIS A 437 -12.81 -15.49 22.53
C HIS A 437 -13.03 -17.02 22.61
N ARG A 438 -13.23 -17.57 23.82
CA ARG A 438 -13.66 -18.97 24.02
C ARG A 438 -15.17 -19.06 24.06
N HIS A 439 -15.73 -20.01 23.33
CA HIS A 439 -17.09 -20.47 23.54
C HIS A 439 -17.05 -21.72 24.44
N LEU A 440 -17.50 -21.60 25.68
CA LEU A 440 -17.59 -22.72 26.62
C LEU A 440 -19.04 -23.21 26.73
N GLY A 441 -19.26 -24.48 26.35
CA GLY A 441 -20.49 -25.23 26.59
C GLY A 441 -21.71 -24.81 25.77
N HIS A 442 -22.79 -25.58 25.90
CA HIS A 442 -24.08 -25.36 25.23
C HIS A 442 -24.72 -23.99 25.55
N ASN A 443 -24.31 -23.35 26.66
CA ASN A 443 -24.84 -22.06 27.14
C ASN A 443 -24.05 -20.81 26.67
N ARG A 444 -23.18 -20.91 25.65
CA ARG A 444 -22.53 -19.76 24.97
C ARG A 444 -21.90 -18.68 25.88
N ARG A 445 -21.34 -19.01 27.05
CA ARG A 445 -20.55 -18.03 27.82
C ARG A 445 -19.26 -17.72 27.06
N ARG A 446 -19.04 -16.43 26.74
CA ARG A 446 -17.84 -15.93 26.06
C ARG A 446 -16.77 -15.60 27.10
N MET A 447 -15.72 -16.42 27.19
CA MET A 447 -14.55 -16.10 28.00
C MET A 447 -13.52 -15.38 27.14
N THR A 448 -13.04 -14.24 27.62
CA THR A 448 -11.97 -13.52 26.95
C THR A 448 -10.66 -13.70 27.70
N VAL A 449 -9.58 -14.08 27.01
CA VAL A 449 -8.22 -14.04 27.58
C VAL A 449 -7.28 -13.30 26.63
N HIS A 450 -6.39 -12.50 27.22
CA HIS A 450 -5.32 -11.83 26.50
C HIS A 450 -4.11 -12.76 26.38
N VAL A 451 -3.55 -12.86 25.18
CA VAL A 451 -2.42 -13.74 24.85
C VAL A 451 -1.36 -12.91 24.16
N ARG A 452 -0.10 -13.09 24.57
CA ARG A 452 1.06 -12.51 23.90
C ARG A 452 1.52 -13.44 22.79
N HIS A 453 1.78 -12.90 21.61
CA HIS A 453 2.20 -13.67 20.46
C HIS A 453 3.42 -13.02 19.82
N HIS A 454 4.49 -13.80 19.68
CA HIS A 454 5.71 -13.41 18.98
C HIS A 454 5.63 -13.89 17.53
N ALA A 455 5.67 -12.95 16.59
CA ALA A 455 5.69 -13.24 15.17
C ALA A 455 7.07 -12.90 14.59
N TYR A 456 7.64 -13.87 13.87
CA TYR A 456 8.88 -13.73 13.10
C TYR A 456 8.50 -13.73 11.63
N LEU A 457 8.84 -12.66 10.93
CA LEU A 457 8.41 -12.45 9.56
C LEU A 457 9.58 -12.03 8.70
N GLN A 458 9.51 -12.44 7.45
CA GLN A 458 10.38 -11.98 6.40
C GLN A 458 9.51 -11.59 5.23
N GLN A 459 9.58 -10.31 4.87
CA GLN A 459 8.97 -9.76 3.69
C GLN A 459 10.04 -9.73 2.60
N PRO A 460 10.07 -10.71 1.68
CA PRO A 460 11.03 -10.70 0.59
C PRO A 460 10.78 -9.46 -0.29
N PHE A 461 11.86 -8.90 -0.83
CA PHE A 461 11.72 -7.97 -1.95
C PHE A 461 11.14 -8.73 -3.15
N GLY A 462 10.48 -8.00 -4.05
CA GLY A 462 10.09 -8.57 -5.35
C GLY A 462 11.32 -9.12 -6.09
N ASN A 463 11.09 -9.81 -7.20
CA ASN A 463 12.19 -10.25 -8.06
C ASN A 463 13.06 -9.05 -8.42
N LEU A 464 14.39 -9.17 -8.25
CA LEU A 464 15.33 -8.15 -8.70
C LEU A 464 15.12 -7.95 -10.19
N VAL A 465 14.61 -6.78 -10.59
CA VAL A 465 14.50 -6.41 -11.99
C VAL A 465 15.80 -5.71 -12.35
N TYR A 466 16.63 -6.39 -13.12
CA TYR A 466 17.85 -5.81 -13.64
C TYR A 466 17.51 -4.91 -14.83
N HIS A 467 17.75 -3.61 -14.67
CA HIS A 467 17.76 -2.66 -15.76
C HIS A 467 19.19 -2.16 -15.90
N SER A 468 19.91 -2.65 -16.91
CA SER A 468 21.15 -2.01 -17.34
C SER A 468 20.79 -0.78 -18.15
N GLU A 469 21.19 0.40 -17.66
CA GLU A 469 21.27 1.55 -18.56
C GLU A 469 22.49 1.38 -19.48
N PRO A 470 22.38 1.75 -20.76
CA PRO A 470 23.54 1.76 -21.65
C PRO A 470 24.63 2.65 -21.05
N ALA A 471 25.90 2.25 -21.23
CA ALA A 471 27.02 3.10 -20.83
C ALA A 471 26.87 4.46 -21.53
N ILE A 472 26.76 5.53 -20.74
CA ILE A 472 26.61 6.89 -21.25
C ILE A 472 27.83 7.20 -22.14
N GLU A 473 27.62 7.43 -23.45
CA GLU A 473 28.71 7.73 -24.38
C GLU A 473 29.34 9.13 -24.13
N THR A 474 28.58 10.06 -23.54
CA THR A 474 29.04 11.43 -23.21
C THR A 474 28.47 11.92 -21.90
N PHE A 475 29.32 12.25 -20.93
CA PHE A 475 28.91 12.83 -19.65
C PHE A 475 28.34 14.25 -19.84
N PRO A 476 27.12 14.55 -19.36
CA PRO A 476 26.55 15.88 -19.49
C PRO A 476 27.39 16.89 -18.69
N THR A 477 27.53 18.10 -19.24
CA THR A 477 28.21 19.22 -18.60
C THR A 477 27.42 19.67 -17.38
N VAL A 478 28.07 19.75 -16.21
CA VAL A 478 27.43 20.26 -14.99
C VAL A 478 27.63 21.77 -14.90
N HIS A 479 26.53 22.52 -14.86
CA HIS A 479 26.55 23.98 -14.82
C HIS A 479 26.33 24.46 -13.37
N PHE A 480 27.41 24.82 -12.69
CA PHE A 480 27.37 25.41 -11.36
C PHE A 480 26.74 26.80 -11.44
N THR A 481 25.66 27.00 -10.69
CA THR A 481 25.02 28.31 -10.53
C THR A 481 25.20 28.76 -9.09
N LEU A 482 26.06 29.77 -8.90
CA LEU A 482 26.49 30.24 -7.58
C LEU A 482 26.01 31.69 -7.34
N PRO A 483 24.93 31.91 -6.58
CA PRO A 483 24.56 33.23 -6.10
C PRO A 483 25.51 33.66 -4.97
N LEU A 484 26.08 34.87 -5.07
CA LEU A 484 27.10 35.34 -4.12
C LEU A 484 26.92 36.82 -3.74
N ALA A 485 27.13 37.13 -2.46
CA ALA A 485 27.28 38.49 -1.95
C ALA A 485 28.32 38.50 -0.82
N GLY A 486 29.31 39.40 -0.90
CA GLY A 486 30.41 39.45 0.07
C GLY A 486 31.18 38.11 0.17
N ARG A 487 31.56 37.71 1.38
CA ARG A 487 32.19 36.41 1.70
C ARG A 487 33.44 36.06 0.88
N TYR A 488 34.30 37.04 0.60
CA TYR A 488 35.50 36.85 -0.23
C TYR A 488 36.37 35.65 0.19
N ASN A 489 36.70 35.49 1.48
CA ASN A 489 37.54 34.39 1.95
C ASN A 489 36.90 33.01 1.74
N THR A 490 35.58 32.91 1.90
CA THR A 490 34.83 31.69 1.60
C THR A 490 34.85 31.40 0.11
N PHE A 491 34.72 32.43 -0.72
CA PHE A 491 34.80 32.29 -2.18
C PHE A 491 36.19 31.86 -2.65
N VAL A 492 37.27 32.34 -2.02
CA VAL A 492 38.63 31.84 -2.27
C VAL A 492 38.71 30.34 -1.99
N ARG A 493 38.21 29.88 -0.83
CA ARG A 493 38.18 28.45 -0.48
C ARG A 493 37.37 27.62 -1.49
N PHE A 494 36.22 28.14 -1.92
CA PHE A 494 35.41 27.51 -2.96
C PHE A 494 36.19 27.37 -4.26
N MET A 495 36.86 28.44 -4.71
CA MET A 495 37.65 28.43 -5.94
C MET A 495 38.87 27.51 -5.85
N GLU A 496 39.53 27.39 -4.69
CA GLU A 496 40.60 26.41 -4.47
C GLU A 496 40.10 24.97 -4.58
N ASN A 497 38.90 24.68 -4.05
CA ASN A 497 38.26 23.37 -4.21
C ASN A 497 37.84 23.12 -5.65
N PHE A 498 37.24 24.11 -6.32
CA PHE A 498 36.84 24.04 -7.73
C PHE A 498 38.06 23.85 -8.65
N GLU A 499 39.18 24.53 -8.38
CA GLU A 499 40.43 24.35 -9.11
C GLU A 499 40.96 22.93 -8.96
N LYS A 500 41.01 22.43 -7.71
CA LYS A 500 41.53 21.09 -7.40
C LYS A 500 40.70 19.99 -8.05
N VAL A 501 39.38 20.11 -8.02
CA VAL A 501 38.46 19.04 -8.45
C VAL A 501 38.15 19.17 -9.93
N CYS A 502 37.82 20.37 -10.42
CA CYS A 502 37.33 20.59 -11.76
C CYS A 502 38.42 21.03 -12.74
N LEU A 503 39.16 22.11 -12.43
CA LEU A 503 40.06 22.75 -13.40
C LEU A 503 41.31 21.91 -13.67
N LYS A 504 41.96 21.37 -12.63
CA LYS A 504 43.16 20.52 -12.76
C LYS A 504 42.86 19.17 -13.38
N SER A 505 41.68 18.63 -13.11
CA SER A 505 41.23 17.33 -13.64
C SER A 505 40.50 17.43 -14.98
N GLN A 506 40.29 18.65 -15.50
CA GLN A 506 39.57 18.93 -16.75
C GLN A 506 38.16 18.31 -16.78
N GLU A 507 37.42 18.41 -15.68
CA GLU A 507 36.03 17.95 -15.60
C GLU A 507 35.14 18.76 -16.55
N ASN A 508 34.17 18.10 -17.19
CA ASN A 508 33.18 18.77 -18.04
C ASN A 508 32.17 19.56 -17.17
N VAL A 509 32.53 20.79 -16.82
CA VAL A 509 31.75 21.69 -15.97
C VAL A 509 31.82 23.13 -16.47
N LYS A 510 30.82 23.93 -16.10
CA LYS A 510 30.84 25.40 -16.24
C LYS A 510 30.52 26.04 -14.90
N LEU A 511 31.14 27.17 -14.59
CA LEU A 511 30.84 27.93 -13.37
C LEU A 511 30.24 29.29 -13.75
N LEU A 512 29.03 29.56 -13.29
CA LEU A 512 28.41 30.88 -13.36
C LEU A 512 28.24 31.47 -11.97
N VAL A 513 28.92 32.58 -11.72
CA VAL A 513 28.75 33.37 -10.50
C VAL A 513 27.76 34.50 -10.76
N VAL A 514 26.68 34.52 -9.98
CA VAL A 514 25.68 35.59 -9.98
C VAL A 514 25.91 36.44 -8.74
N TYR A 515 26.61 37.57 -8.91
CA TYR A 515 27.09 38.41 -7.82
C TYR A 515 26.15 39.57 -7.52
N PHE A 516 25.87 39.82 -6.24
CA PHE A 516 25.07 40.94 -5.76
C PHE A 516 25.99 41.98 -5.09
N PRO A 517 26.15 43.18 -5.65
CA PRO A 517 27.07 44.20 -5.15
C PRO A 517 26.54 44.98 -3.93
N SER A 518 25.35 44.64 -3.41
CA SER A 518 24.68 45.34 -2.31
C SER A 518 25.44 45.28 -0.98
N ILE A 519 26.27 44.25 -0.76
CA ILE A 519 27.03 44.07 0.49
C ILE A 519 28.50 44.52 0.34
N GLU A 520 29.15 44.12 -0.76
CA GLU A 520 30.55 44.38 -1.02
C GLU A 520 30.74 44.62 -2.52
N ALA A 521 31.66 45.52 -2.90
CA ALA A 521 31.96 45.79 -4.30
C ALA A 521 32.62 44.56 -4.97
N PRO A 522 32.29 44.25 -6.24
CA PRO A 522 32.73 43.03 -6.91
C PRO A 522 34.23 42.97 -7.23
N ASN A 523 34.96 44.09 -7.12
CA ASN A 523 36.32 44.26 -7.63
C ASN A 523 37.30 43.13 -7.25
N LYS A 524 37.32 42.71 -5.98
CA LYS A 524 38.24 41.66 -5.51
C LYS A 524 37.83 40.27 -6.01
N HIS A 525 36.53 39.95 -5.96
CA HIS A 525 35.98 38.68 -6.44
C HIS A 525 36.15 38.52 -7.95
N LYS A 526 35.92 39.60 -8.70
CA LYS A 526 36.08 39.63 -10.15
C LYS A 526 37.55 39.46 -10.56
N THR A 527 38.47 40.17 -9.90
CA THR A 527 39.92 39.96 -10.09
C THR A 527 40.34 38.51 -9.85
N LEU A 528 39.73 37.82 -8.87
CA LEU A 528 39.99 36.41 -8.60
C LEU A 528 39.52 35.52 -9.77
N ILE A 529 38.30 35.73 -10.28
CA ILE A 529 37.79 35.00 -11.45
C ILE A 529 38.64 35.26 -12.69
N GLU A 530 39.00 36.52 -12.97
CA GLU A 530 39.85 36.90 -14.11
C GLU A 530 41.23 36.23 -14.03
N ARG A 531 41.79 36.08 -12.82
CA ARG A 531 43.02 35.32 -12.61
C ARG A 531 42.84 33.85 -13.01
N TYR A 532 41.74 33.21 -12.63
CA TYR A 532 41.46 31.82 -12.99
C TYR A 532 41.18 31.66 -14.49
N GLN A 533 40.44 32.58 -15.12
CA GLN A 533 40.21 32.60 -16.57
C GLN A 533 41.54 32.71 -17.34
N LYS A 534 42.51 33.49 -16.85
CA LYS A 534 43.84 33.60 -17.45
C LYS A 534 44.68 32.34 -17.28
N LEU A 535 44.57 31.66 -16.13
CA LEU A 535 45.31 30.43 -15.83
C LEU A 535 44.72 29.21 -16.57
N TYR A 536 43.40 29.20 -16.79
CA TYR A 536 42.65 28.10 -17.38
C TYR A 536 41.74 28.61 -18.52
N PRO A 537 42.31 28.94 -19.69
CA PRO A 537 41.56 29.58 -20.79
C PRO A 537 40.46 28.69 -21.40
N GLU A 538 40.61 27.36 -21.30
CA GLU A 538 39.60 26.39 -21.77
C GLU A 538 38.40 26.25 -20.81
N ALA A 539 38.50 26.79 -19.59
CA ALA A 539 37.44 26.69 -18.59
C ALA A 539 36.40 27.80 -18.75
N GLU A 540 35.13 27.42 -18.84
CA GLU A 540 34.02 28.38 -18.92
C GLU A 540 33.64 28.90 -17.53
N LEU A 541 34.28 30.01 -17.15
CA LEU A 541 33.98 30.76 -15.92
C LEU A 541 33.22 32.04 -16.29
N LEU A 542 31.95 32.11 -15.92
CA LEU A 542 31.01 33.17 -16.26
C LEU A 542 30.68 34.03 -15.03
N TRP A 543 30.39 35.30 -15.28
CA TRP A 543 30.12 36.29 -14.24
C TRP A 543 28.93 37.18 -14.64
N ILE A 544 27.95 37.31 -13.74
CA ILE A 544 26.80 38.20 -13.89
C ILE A 544 26.63 39.02 -12.63
N GLU A 545 26.36 40.32 -12.78
CA GLU A 545 26.04 41.21 -11.67
C GLU A 545 24.51 41.40 -11.60
N ALA A 546 23.92 41.01 -10.49
CA ALA A 546 22.49 41.16 -10.22
C ALA A 546 22.20 42.50 -9.55
N LEU A 547 21.05 43.10 -9.88
CA LEU A 547 20.60 44.37 -9.29
C LEU A 547 19.84 44.13 -7.98
N GLY A 548 20.10 44.99 -6.99
CA GLY A 548 19.39 45.00 -5.71
C GLY A 548 20.05 44.18 -4.59
N ASP A 549 19.27 43.95 -3.53
CA ASP A 549 19.70 43.17 -2.37
C ASP A 549 19.85 41.69 -2.72
N PHE A 550 20.73 41.00 -1.98
CA PHE A 550 20.96 39.57 -2.18
C PHE A 550 19.66 38.76 -2.03
N SER A 551 19.28 38.06 -3.09
CA SER A 551 18.20 37.07 -3.08
C SER A 551 18.68 35.79 -3.76
N ARG A 552 18.71 34.70 -2.98
CA ARG A 552 19.19 33.39 -3.45
C ARG A 552 18.30 32.85 -4.58
N GLY A 553 16.98 32.85 -4.40
CA GLY A 553 16.02 32.40 -5.43
C GLY A 553 16.10 33.22 -6.71
N LEU A 554 16.24 34.54 -6.61
CA LEU A 554 16.43 35.42 -7.78
C LEU A 554 17.75 35.13 -8.49
N GLY A 555 18.86 35.02 -7.75
CA GLY A 555 20.18 34.74 -8.31
C GLY A 555 20.23 33.40 -9.03
N LEU A 556 19.65 32.34 -8.44
CA LEU A 556 19.55 31.03 -9.07
C LEU A 556 18.67 31.06 -10.33
N THR A 557 17.57 31.81 -10.32
CA THR A 557 16.69 31.98 -11.49
C THR A 557 17.41 32.71 -12.63
N LEU A 558 18.09 33.82 -12.32
CA LEU A 558 18.85 34.59 -13.31
C LEU A 558 19.96 33.75 -13.93
N GLY A 559 20.64 32.93 -13.12
CA GLY A 559 21.69 32.04 -13.59
C GLY A 559 21.17 30.88 -14.43
N ALA A 560 20.09 30.22 -14.00
CA ALA A 560 19.46 29.13 -14.75
C ALA A 560 19.00 29.58 -16.14
N ASN A 561 18.51 30.82 -16.27
CA ASN A 561 18.05 31.39 -17.53
C ASN A 561 19.17 31.69 -18.55
N GLN A 562 20.45 31.60 -18.16
CA GLN A 562 21.58 31.75 -19.08
C GLN A 562 21.88 30.48 -19.88
N PHE A 563 21.29 29.35 -19.48
CA PHE A 563 21.61 28.05 -20.04
C PHE A 563 20.43 27.48 -20.83
N ASP A 564 20.75 26.62 -21.78
CA ASP A 564 19.76 25.93 -22.63
C ASP A 564 18.87 24.98 -21.82
N LYS A 565 17.73 24.64 -22.40
CA LYS A 565 16.73 23.74 -21.80
C LYS A 565 17.28 22.38 -21.40
N THR A 566 18.28 21.88 -22.12
CA THR A 566 18.92 20.58 -21.90
C THR A 566 20.13 20.66 -20.99
N SER A 567 20.45 21.82 -20.40
CA SER A 567 21.59 21.97 -19.50
C SER A 567 21.30 21.39 -18.12
N LEU A 568 22.22 20.55 -17.63
CA LEU A 568 22.23 20.04 -16.27
C LEU A 568 22.77 21.13 -15.34
N LEU A 569 21.90 21.68 -14.51
CA LEU A 569 22.19 22.73 -13.55
C LEU A 569 22.53 22.10 -12.19
N PHE A 570 23.54 22.66 -11.53
CA PHE A 570 23.83 22.40 -10.12
C PHE A 570 23.71 23.70 -9.33
N PHE A 571 22.71 23.76 -8.46
CA PHE A 571 22.52 24.88 -7.54
C PHE A 571 23.32 24.64 -6.27
N CYS A 572 24.23 25.56 -5.97
CA CYS A 572 25.19 25.41 -4.89
C CYS A 572 25.38 26.71 -4.10
N ASP A 573 25.83 26.57 -2.86
CA ASP A 573 26.24 27.68 -2.01
C ASP A 573 27.77 27.76 -1.97
N VAL A 574 28.31 28.95 -1.67
CA VAL A 574 29.76 29.18 -1.60
C VAL A 574 30.42 28.43 -0.43
N ASP A 575 29.63 28.02 0.56
CA ASP A 575 30.08 27.30 1.76
C ASP A 575 30.27 25.80 1.54
N LEU A 576 30.07 25.30 0.32
CA LEU A 576 30.25 23.89 -0.03
C LEU A 576 31.70 23.55 -0.37
N LEU A 577 32.09 22.33 0.01
CA LEU A 577 33.21 21.59 -0.56
C LEU A 577 32.68 20.34 -1.24
N PHE A 578 33.30 19.97 -2.36
CA PHE A 578 32.91 18.80 -3.13
C PHE A 578 34.10 18.00 -3.67
N ASP A 579 33.84 16.77 -4.12
CA ASP A 579 34.79 15.92 -4.83
C ASP A 579 34.31 15.56 -6.25
N GLY A 580 35.16 14.87 -7.04
CA GLY A 580 34.81 14.48 -8.41
C GLY A 580 33.72 13.40 -8.47
N GLU A 581 33.64 12.55 -7.45
CA GLU A 581 32.62 11.50 -7.36
C GLU A 581 31.21 12.09 -7.21
N PHE A 582 31.08 13.23 -6.54
CA PHE A 582 29.82 13.97 -6.49
C PHE A 582 29.36 14.38 -7.90
N LEU A 583 30.26 14.86 -8.78
CA LEU A 583 29.90 15.24 -10.15
C LEU A 583 29.31 14.05 -10.92
N ASN A 584 29.90 12.86 -10.75
CA ASN A 584 29.39 11.63 -11.36
C ASN A 584 27.99 11.27 -10.83
N ARG A 585 27.75 11.41 -9.53
CA ARG A 585 26.42 11.20 -8.94
C ARG A 585 25.41 12.25 -9.40
N CYS A 586 25.80 13.51 -9.55
CA CYS A 586 24.96 14.57 -10.09
C CYS A 586 24.50 14.23 -11.51
N ARG A 587 25.43 13.77 -12.37
CA ARG A 587 25.14 13.34 -13.75
C ARG A 587 24.27 12.08 -13.79
N GLY A 588 24.65 11.03 -13.05
CA GLY A 588 23.99 9.72 -13.11
C GLY A 588 22.60 9.68 -12.46
N ASN A 589 22.36 10.52 -11.45
CA ASN A 589 21.10 10.54 -10.71
C ASN A 589 20.10 11.60 -11.20
N THR A 590 20.41 12.33 -12.28
CA THR A 590 19.53 13.35 -12.86
C THR A 590 19.15 12.97 -14.29
N LYS A 591 17.85 12.87 -14.58
CA LYS A 591 17.32 12.44 -15.88
C LYS A 591 16.29 13.45 -16.38
N LEU A 592 16.57 14.06 -17.53
CA LEU A 592 15.72 15.09 -18.15
C LEU A 592 14.27 14.60 -18.27
N GLY A 593 13.33 15.39 -17.74
CA GLY A 593 11.89 15.12 -17.78
C GLY A 593 11.43 13.94 -16.92
N LYS A 594 12.32 13.34 -16.12
CA LYS A 594 12.00 12.12 -15.36
C LYS A 594 12.48 12.13 -13.92
N GLN A 595 13.65 12.67 -13.62
CA GLN A 595 14.24 12.56 -12.29
C GLN A 595 15.15 13.74 -11.97
N VAL A 596 14.94 14.35 -10.81
CA VAL A 596 15.84 15.37 -10.23
C VAL A 596 16.60 14.81 -9.04
N TYR A 597 17.86 15.22 -8.87
CA TYR A 597 18.71 14.76 -7.77
C TYR A 597 18.88 15.84 -6.69
N TYR A 598 18.36 15.55 -5.50
CA TYR A 598 18.52 16.37 -4.31
C TYR A 598 19.50 15.71 -3.33
N PRO A 599 20.82 15.98 -3.41
CA PRO A 599 21.77 15.41 -2.47
C PRO A 599 21.54 15.92 -1.04
N MET A 600 21.68 15.04 -0.04
CA MET A 600 21.75 15.43 1.37
C MET A 600 23.21 15.65 1.73
N VAL A 601 23.57 16.91 1.96
CA VAL A 601 24.94 17.33 2.29
C VAL A 601 25.32 17.01 3.73
N PHE A 602 26.59 16.75 3.98
CA PHE A 602 27.12 16.61 5.34
C PHE A 602 27.46 18.00 5.90
N SER A 603 26.70 18.47 6.89
CA SER A 603 26.93 19.76 7.53
C SER A 603 27.83 19.61 8.74
N GLN A 604 28.93 20.36 8.76
CA GLN A 604 29.88 20.34 9.87
C GLN A 604 29.34 21.12 11.07
N PHE A 605 29.74 20.69 12.27
CA PHE A 605 29.50 21.43 13.50
C PHE A 605 30.49 22.60 13.66
N ASP A 606 30.23 23.46 14.65
CA ASP A 606 31.15 24.53 15.01
C ASP A 606 32.53 23.95 15.34
N PRO A 607 33.59 24.31 14.60
CA PRO A 607 34.91 23.76 14.82
C PRO A 607 35.47 24.11 16.21
N ASN A 608 35.07 25.24 16.79
CA ASN A 608 35.51 25.66 18.13
C ASN A 608 34.87 24.82 19.23
N ALA A 609 33.65 24.33 19.00
CA ALA A 609 32.97 23.42 19.92
C ALA A 609 33.42 21.96 19.74
N THR A 610 33.84 21.61 18.52
CA THR A 610 34.07 20.23 18.09
C THR A 610 35.52 19.78 18.24
N TYR A 611 36.48 20.64 17.90
CA TYR A 611 37.90 20.29 17.84
C TYR A 611 38.72 21.06 18.89
N PRO A 612 39.60 20.39 19.65
CA PRO A 612 40.51 21.06 20.58
C PRO A 612 41.53 21.96 19.89
N ASN A 613 41.92 21.65 18.64
CA ASN A 613 42.84 22.45 17.83
C ASN A 613 42.35 22.52 16.37
N PRO A 614 41.80 23.66 15.91
CA PRO A 614 41.15 23.78 14.61
C PRO A 614 42.09 23.98 13.41
N GLN A 615 43.42 23.87 13.56
CA GLN A 615 44.39 24.25 12.50
C GLN A 615 44.58 23.24 11.36
N SER A 616 44.04 22.01 11.46
CA SER A 616 44.09 20.99 10.40
C SER A 616 42.81 20.15 10.42
N ILE A 617 41.74 20.69 9.83
CA ILE A 617 40.44 20.01 9.77
C ILE A 617 40.36 19.24 8.45
N ASN A 618 40.36 17.90 8.53
CA ASN A 618 39.96 17.09 7.39
C ASN A 618 38.44 17.21 7.19
N HIS A 619 38.01 17.99 6.21
CA HIS A 619 36.59 18.27 5.98
C HIS A 619 35.76 17.03 5.59
N PHE A 620 36.38 16.01 5.01
CA PHE A 620 35.72 14.76 4.58
C PHE A 620 35.69 13.69 5.68
N ASN A 621 35.94 14.06 6.94
CA ASN A 621 35.71 13.18 8.09
C ASN A 621 34.21 13.15 8.47
N LEU A 622 33.48 12.16 7.96
CA LEU A 622 32.02 12.01 8.12
C LEU A 622 31.60 11.36 9.47
N GLY A 623 32.33 11.66 10.55
CA GLY A 623 32.08 11.08 11.87
C GLY A 623 30.89 11.71 12.62
N LYS A 624 30.25 10.94 13.52
CA LYS A 624 29.11 11.39 14.36
C LYS A 624 29.41 12.66 15.19
N ASN A 625 30.68 12.93 15.52
CA ASN A 625 31.07 14.13 16.27
C ASN A 625 31.49 15.30 15.37
N ALA A 626 31.70 15.07 14.06
CA ALA A 626 32.20 16.09 13.13
C ALA A 626 31.08 16.89 12.46
N GLY A 627 29.89 16.30 12.33
CA GLY A 627 28.76 16.92 11.65
C GLY A 627 27.61 15.95 11.48
N PHE A 628 26.59 16.34 10.71
CA PHE A 628 25.39 15.55 10.45
C PHE A 628 24.91 15.65 9.00
N TRP A 629 24.17 14.63 8.54
CA TRP A 629 23.47 14.67 7.26
C TRP A 629 22.26 15.60 7.32
N ARG A 630 22.27 16.67 6.51
CA ARG A 630 21.23 17.70 6.54
C ARG A 630 19.98 17.26 5.77
N THR A 631 19.13 16.50 6.43
CA THR A 631 17.89 15.94 5.85
C THR A 631 16.85 16.99 5.43
N TYR A 632 16.91 18.20 6.00
CA TYR A 632 15.94 19.27 5.83
C TYR A 632 16.38 20.40 4.88
N ALA A 633 17.53 20.32 4.23
CA ALA A 633 18.00 21.34 3.28
C ALA A 633 17.75 20.91 1.83
N PHE A 634 17.04 21.75 1.07
CA PHE A 634 16.68 21.46 -0.32
C PHE A 634 17.37 22.41 -1.31
N GLY A 635 18.17 23.36 -0.79
CA GLY A 635 18.86 24.34 -1.61
C GLY A 635 19.96 23.80 -2.52
N ILE A 636 20.48 22.59 -2.26
CA ILE A 636 21.49 21.93 -3.09
C ILE A 636 20.79 20.89 -3.96
N VAL A 637 20.87 21.04 -5.27
CA VAL A 637 20.10 20.21 -6.23
C VAL A 637 20.75 20.19 -7.61
N CYS A 638 20.73 19.02 -8.24
CA CYS A 638 21.02 18.80 -9.65
C CYS A 638 19.73 18.56 -10.42
N MET A 639 19.46 19.37 -11.44
CA MET A 639 18.25 19.27 -12.27
C MET A 639 18.50 19.84 -13.66
N TYR A 640 17.70 19.44 -14.65
CA TYR A 640 17.74 20.08 -15.96
C TYR A 640 16.95 21.41 -15.95
N GLN A 641 17.41 22.38 -16.75
CA GLN A 641 16.76 23.68 -16.90
C GLN A 641 15.30 23.56 -17.35
N ASN A 642 15.00 22.62 -18.24
CA ASN A 642 13.63 22.32 -18.65
C ASN A 642 12.76 21.82 -17.49
N ASP A 643 13.31 20.99 -16.59
CA ASP A 643 12.57 20.42 -15.46
C ASP A 643 12.20 21.52 -14.45
N LEU A 644 13.13 22.45 -14.19
CA LEU A 644 12.88 23.65 -13.39
C LEU A 644 11.73 24.50 -13.98
N ASN A 645 11.74 24.71 -15.29
CA ASN A 645 10.69 25.47 -15.98
C ASN A 645 9.35 24.73 -15.96
N THR A 646 9.36 23.40 -16.10
CA THR A 646 8.16 22.56 -16.10
C THR A 646 7.41 22.64 -14.78
N VAL A 647 8.12 22.68 -13.66
CA VAL A 647 7.50 22.86 -12.33
C VAL A 647 7.18 24.31 -11.98
N GLY A 648 7.51 25.27 -12.86
CA GLY A 648 7.21 26.69 -12.69
C GLY A 648 8.24 27.49 -11.90
N GLY A 649 9.47 26.98 -11.75
CA GLY A 649 10.61 27.73 -11.18
C GLY A 649 10.49 28.14 -9.71
N PHE A 650 11.36 29.04 -9.28
CA PHE A 650 11.30 29.66 -7.94
C PHE A 650 10.22 30.73 -7.86
N ASP A 651 9.61 30.89 -6.68
CA ASP A 651 8.88 32.11 -6.35
C ASP A 651 9.89 33.23 -6.03
N THR A 652 10.01 34.20 -6.95
CA THR A 652 10.94 35.33 -6.82
C THR A 652 10.42 36.44 -5.91
N THR A 653 9.18 36.34 -5.41
CA THR A 653 8.62 37.29 -4.45
C THR A 653 9.12 37.06 -3.03
N ILE A 654 9.68 35.88 -2.74
CA ILE A 654 10.28 35.55 -1.45
C ILE A 654 11.52 36.42 -1.24
N ARG A 655 11.48 37.26 -0.20
CA ARG A 655 12.60 38.08 0.26
C ARG A 655 13.14 37.52 1.57
N GLY A 656 14.44 37.70 1.80
CA GLY A 656 15.11 37.22 3.01
C GLY A 656 15.59 35.77 2.91
N TRP A 657 15.68 35.10 4.06
CA TRP A 657 16.28 33.77 4.18
C TRP A 657 15.21 32.65 4.26
N GLY A 658 15.35 31.65 3.38
CA GLY A 658 14.66 30.37 3.45
C GLY A 658 13.24 30.38 2.86
N LEU A 659 12.70 29.16 2.74
CA LEU A 659 11.44 28.75 2.09
C LEU A 659 11.52 28.57 0.56
N GLU A 660 12.41 29.27 -0.14
CA GLU A 660 12.48 29.18 -1.61
C GLU A 660 12.84 27.77 -2.09
N ASP A 661 13.70 27.09 -1.34
CA ASP A 661 14.15 25.74 -1.63
C ASP A 661 13.10 24.68 -1.28
N VAL A 662 12.40 24.87 -0.16
CA VAL A 662 11.28 24.02 0.27
C VAL A 662 10.14 24.09 -0.72
N GLU A 663 9.76 25.27 -1.19
CA GLU A 663 8.67 25.43 -2.16
C GLU A 663 9.00 24.79 -3.50
N LEU A 664 10.22 24.97 -4.02
CA LEU A 664 10.64 24.31 -5.25
C LEU A 664 10.61 22.79 -5.10
N TYR A 665 11.10 22.27 -3.98
CA TYR A 665 11.06 20.84 -3.68
C TYR A 665 9.62 20.30 -3.60
N GLU A 666 8.70 21.04 -2.97
CA GLU A 666 7.28 20.68 -2.94
C GLU A 666 6.64 20.65 -4.33
N LYS A 667 7.03 21.57 -5.23
CA LYS A 667 6.54 21.57 -6.62
C LYS A 667 6.97 20.30 -7.36
N PHE A 668 8.21 19.84 -7.18
CA PHE A 668 8.66 18.56 -7.74
C PHE A 668 7.92 17.36 -7.15
N ILE A 669 7.70 17.30 -5.83
CA ILE A 669 6.94 16.19 -5.21
C ILE A 669 5.51 16.09 -5.77
N LYS A 670 4.89 17.24 -6.08
CA LYS A 670 3.51 17.29 -6.58
C LYS A 670 3.41 17.02 -8.08
N HIS A 671 4.53 16.92 -8.80
CA HIS A 671 4.55 16.68 -10.24
C HIS A 671 4.33 15.20 -10.56
N ASP A 672 3.49 14.88 -11.55
CA ASP A 672 3.08 13.50 -11.83
C ASP A 672 4.15 12.68 -12.58
N GLU A 673 5.06 13.33 -13.31
CA GLU A 673 6.02 12.66 -14.21
C GLU A 673 7.49 12.75 -13.78
N ILE A 674 7.83 13.63 -12.83
CA ILE A 674 9.22 13.89 -12.44
C ILE A 674 9.45 13.38 -11.02
N ASP A 675 10.25 12.34 -10.90
CA ASP A 675 10.63 11.74 -9.63
C ASP A 675 11.70 12.56 -8.91
N VAL A 676 11.64 12.57 -7.58
CA VAL A 676 12.66 13.16 -6.73
C VAL A 676 13.53 12.07 -6.15
N PHE A 677 14.80 12.01 -6.56
CA PHE A 677 15.79 11.16 -5.92
C PHE A 677 16.59 11.96 -4.89
N ARG A 678 16.57 11.51 -3.63
CA ARG A 678 17.23 12.19 -2.52
C ARG A 678 18.02 11.20 -1.67
N ALA A 679 19.33 11.41 -1.58
CA ALA A 679 20.26 10.49 -0.90
C ALA A 679 21.40 11.25 -0.24
N ALA A 680 22.02 10.67 0.81
CA ALA A 680 23.24 11.22 1.41
C ALA A 680 24.37 11.17 0.40
N ASP A 681 25.08 12.29 0.23
CA ASP A 681 26.20 12.39 -0.70
C ASP A 681 27.52 12.61 0.06
N PRO A 682 28.40 11.59 0.17
CA PRO A 682 29.69 11.70 0.86
C PRO A 682 30.68 12.66 0.22
N GLY A 683 30.46 13.01 -1.04
CA GLY A 683 31.26 13.98 -1.77
C GLY A 683 30.77 15.41 -1.61
N LEU A 684 29.79 15.71 -0.74
CA LEU A 684 29.33 17.07 -0.49
C LEU A 684 29.35 17.44 1.00
N ILE A 685 30.19 18.43 1.32
CA ILE A 685 30.35 18.96 2.68
C ILE A 685 29.88 20.41 2.71
N HIS A 686 28.99 20.73 3.63
CA HIS A 686 28.67 22.12 3.97
C HIS A 686 29.53 22.53 5.15
N VAL A 687 30.52 23.39 4.89
CA VAL A 687 31.44 23.88 5.92
C VAL A 687 30.67 24.77 6.89
N TYR A 688 30.94 24.63 8.18
CA TYR A 688 30.29 25.44 9.19
C TYR A 688 30.59 26.93 8.98
N HIS A 689 29.55 27.75 9.08
CA HIS A 689 29.66 29.19 9.22
C HIS A 689 28.63 29.67 10.26
N PRO A 690 28.88 30.79 10.96
CA PRO A 690 27.92 31.37 11.88
C PRO A 690 26.60 31.70 11.16
N VAL A 691 25.48 31.34 11.79
CA VAL A 691 24.13 31.65 11.31
C VAL A 691 23.62 32.88 12.07
N LEU A 692 23.37 33.97 11.33
CA LEU A 692 22.77 35.20 11.83
C LEU A 692 21.29 35.22 11.40
N CYS A 693 20.39 35.20 12.39
CA CYS A 693 18.95 35.27 12.13
C CYS A 693 18.49 36.72 12.27
N ASP A 694 17.87 37.27 11.22
CA ASP A 694 17.28 38.61 11.23
C ASP A 694 15.97 38.59 12.04
N PRO A 695 15.85 39.41 13.11
CA PRO A 695 14.64 39.46 13.94
C PRO A 695 13.38 39.92 13.20
N HIS A 696 13.48 40.47 11.99
CA HIS A 696 12.33 40.87 11.16
C HIS A 696 11.79 39.74 10.26
N LEU A 697 12.37 38.54 10.31
CA LEU A 697 11.85 37.38 9.58
C LEU A 697 10.46 36.98 10.09
N VAL A 698 9.61 36.47 9.18
CA VAL A 698 8.31 35.90 9.55
C VAL A 698 8.52 34.71 10.50
N ASP A 699 7.61 34.50 11.46
CA ASP A 699 7.72 33.48 12.52
C ASP A 699 8.25 32.12 12.05
N ARG A 700 7.75 31.62 10.91
CA ARG A 700 8.19 30.35 10.33
C ARG A 700 9.67 30.38 9.89
N GLN A 701 10.09 31.43 9.17
CA GLN A 701 11.48 31.60 8.73
C GLN A 701 12.42 31.81 9.93
N TRP A 702 11.98 32.57 10.93
CA TRP A 702 12.71 32.78 12.18
C TRP A 702 12.97 31.47 12.92
N GLN A 703 11.94 30.64 13.10
CA GLN A 703 12.06 29.32 13.73
C GLN A 703 13.00 28.39 12.96
N MET A 704 12.92 28.40 11.63
CA MET A 704 13.82 27.60 10.77
C MET A 704 15.28 28.05 10.90
N CYS A 705 15.52 29.35 10.97
CA CYS A 705 16.86 29.92 11.15
C CYS A 705 17.43 29.53 12.53
N GLN A 706 16.66 29.73 13.60
CA GLN A 706 17.08 29.38 14.96
C GLN A 706 17.34 27.87 15.11
N SER A 707 16.51 27.04 14.49
CA SER A 707 16.70 25.58 14.47
C SER A 707 17.98 25.18 13.73
N SER A 708 18.27 25.81 12.59
CA SER A 708 19.50 25.58 11.83
C SER A 708 20.73 26.00 12.62
N LYS A 709 20.67 27.15 13.31
CA LYS A 709 21.73 27.65 14.20
C LYS A 709 22.01 26.68 15.34
N ALA A 710 20.97 26.18 16.02
CA ALA A 710 21.11 25.23 17.11
C ALA A 710 21.67 23.88 16.62
N ALA A 711 21.22 23.39 15.47
CA ALA A 711 21.68 22.13 14.89
C ALA A 711 23.16 22.17 14.48
N GLY A 712 23.68 23.34 14.07
CA GLY A 712 25.08 23.51 13.67
C GLY A 712 26.08 23.59 14.82
N PHE A 713 25.64 23.59 16.09
CA PHE A 713 26.54 23.85 17.22
C PHE A 713 27.54 22.71 17.49
N ALA A 714 27.05 21.55 17.93
CA ALA A 714 27.87 20.38 18.24
C ALA A 714 27.00 19.12 18.35
N SER A 715 27.63 17.93 18.35
CA SER A 715 26.93 16.68 18.67
C SER A 715 26.36 16.71 20.10
N GLN A 716 25.37 15.87 20.39
CA GLN A 716 24.79 15.77 21.74
C GLN A 716 25.85 15.41 22.79
N SER A 717 26.76 14.48 22.47
CA SER A 717 27.83 14.04 23.35
C SER A 717 28.84 15.16 23.62
N THR A 718 29.22 15.93 22.59
CA THR A 718 30.13 17.08 22.72
C THR A 718 29.47 18.21 23.50
N THR A 719 28.18 18.47 23.25
CA THR A 719 27.40 19.48 23.99
C THR A 719 27.33 19.14 25.47
N LEU A 720 27.06 17.87 25.81
CA LEU A 720 27.05 17.41 27.21
C LEU A 720 28.42 17.61 27.87
N LYS A 721 29.52 17.26 27.19
CA LYS A 721 30.88 17.48 27.70
C LYS A 721 31.16 18.97 27.95
N LEU A 722 30.73 19.85 27.04
CA LEU A 722 30.89 21.30 27.18
C LEU A 722 30.08 21.84 28.37
N LEU A 723 28.85 21.37 28.55
CA LEU A 723 28.02 21.74 29.71
C LEU A 723 28.65 21.29 31.02
N ILE A 724 29.14 20.05 31.09
CA ILE A 724 29.87 19.54 32.26
C ILE A 724 31.12 20.40 32.53
N SER A 725 31.94 20.71 31.51
CA SER A 725 33.14 21.52 31.69
C SER A 725 32.87 22.95 32.16
N LYS A 726 31.65 23.46 31.92
CA LYS A 726 31.20 24.79 32.36
C LYS A 726 30.47 24.76 33.70
N GLY A 727 30.43 23.62 34.40
CA GLY A 727 29.83 23.50 35.72
C GLY A 727 28.30 23.40 35.72
N PHE A 728 27.66 23.08 34.59
CA PHE A 728 26.19 22.89 34.54
C PHE A 728 25.72 21.58 35.19
N VAL A 729 26.63 20.78 35.74
CA VAL A 729 26.33 19.54 36.48
C VAL A 729 27.02 19.59 37.85
N GLU A 730 26.67 20.59 38.66
CA GLU A 730 26.69 20.48 40.12
C GLU A 730 25.30 20.88 40.65
N SER A 731 24.39 19.90 40.68
CA SER A 731 23.21 19.86 41.55
C SER A 731 22.69 18.44 41.69
#